data_AF-A0A965L3E8-F1
#
_entry.id   AF-A0A965L3E8-F1
#
_cell.length_a   1.000
_cell.length_b   1.000
_cell.length_c   1.000
_cell.angle_alpha   90.00
_cell.angle_beta   90.00
_cell.angle_gamma   90.00
#
_symmetry.space_group_name_H-M   'P 1'
#
loop_
_entity.id
_entity.type
_entity.pdbx_description
1 polymer ?
#
loop_
_entity_poly.entity_id
_entity_poly.type
_entity_poly.pdbx_seq_one_letter_code
_entity_poly.pdbx_strand_id
1 'polypeptide(L)'
;MKIERRYTTAGESPYANIQFRTTKSEIRNPDGSVVFSLDNIEVPAQWSQVASDVLAQKYFRKAGVPAHLKRVEENTVPSFLWRSVADTEALADLPKDQRFTSEISAKQVFDRLAGAWTYWGWKGGYFDSEEDAQAFSDELRFMLAKQMAAPNSPQWFNTGLHWAYGVDGPSQGHFYVDYTNGKMVKSKSSYEHPQPHACFIQSIEDDLVNDGGIMDLWVREARLFKYGSGTGTNFSKLRGEKEKLSGGGSSSGLMSFLRIGDRAAGAIKSGGTTRRAAKMVVVDIDHPDIEAFIDWKVKEEEKVAALVTGSKIVKKHLKAIMRACVNCEGPGDDCFNPDINPALKREIKAARRDDVPDNLIKRIIQFARQGFKDISFDTYDTDWDSEAYLTVSGQNSNNSVRVTDEFLRAVEMDGDWTLTRRLDGKPAKSLRARELWDKIGYAAWASADPGIQFHTTINDWHTCPAGGEIRASNPCSEYMFLDDTACNLASLNLLQFRNEETKQIDIDSYEHAVRLWTVVLEISVLMAQFPSKEIAQLSYDYRTLGLGYANVGGLLMSSGIAYDSEAGRAITGALSAIMTGICYATSAEMARERGTFARFQENREAMLRVIRNHRIAAYGEQTGYEQLAISPVPLDIQACPDPLLMKRAALAWDKALSQGELYGYRNAQVTVVAPTGTIGLVMDCDTTGIEPDFALVKFKKLAGGGYLKIVNRAVPEGLRALGYREHEIAEIEAYAVGHASLANAPGVNSASLAAKGFTAEKLAAVEAALPSAFDIKFVFNKWTLGADFLTSALKVPVDALEDRNFDLLIHLGYSKSEIEAANTHVCGAMTLEGAPFLKPEHYAVFDCANPCGRTGKRYLSVDSHIRMMAAAQPFITGAISKTINMPNDATVEDCEQAYLLSWRLGL
;
A
#
# COMPACT_ATOMS: atom_id res chain seq x y z
N MET A 1 15.03 4.36 31.03
CA MET A 1 16.05 3.96 30.05
C MET A 1 16.95 5.14 29.74
N LYS A 2 18.24 4.86 29.58
CA LYS A 2 19.23 5.84 29.10
C LYS A 2 19.12 6.03 27.59
N ILE A 3 19.23 7.26 27.13
CA ILE A 3 19.14 7.62 25.71
C ILE A 3 20.43 8.33 25.30
N GLU A 4 21.19 7.69 24.43
CA GLU A 4 22.36 8.30 23.79
C GLU A 4 21.93 9.30 22.73
N ARG A 5 22.64 10.43 22.63
CA ARG A 5 22.48 11.37 21.52
C ARG A 5 23.47 11.02 20.41
N ARG A 6 22.96 10.83 19.19
CA ARG A 6 23.79 10.51 18.02
C ARG A 6 23.70 11.59 16.96
N TYR A 7 22.52 12.16 16.73
CA TYR A 7 22.30 13.14 15.68
C TYR A 7 22.17 14.58 16.21
N THR A 8 21.91 14.73 17.50
CA THR A 8 21.57 16.01 18.12
C THR A 8 22.53 16.40 19.23
N THR A 9 22.67 17.70 19.46
CA THR A 9 23.48 18.27 20.55
C THR A 9 22.57 18.77 21.66
N ALA A 10 22.91 18.49 22.92
CA ALA A 10 22.15 18.98 24.06
C ALA A 10 22.12 20.52 24.10
N GLY A 11 20.94 21.10 24.32
CA GLY A 11 20.74 22.56 24.39
C GLY A 11 20.59 23.26 23.04
N GLU A 12 20.82 22.56 21.92
CA GLU A 12 20.59 23.08 20.57
C GLU A 12 19.23 22.60 20.02
N SER A 13 18.67 23.35 19.07
CA SER A 13 17.47 22.89 18.38
C SER A 13 17.79 21.62 17.58
N PRO A 14 16.93 20.58 17.59
CA PRO A 14 17.12 19.40 16.74
C PRO A 14 17.08 19.73 15.24
N TYR A 15 16.62 20.94 14.89
CA TYR A 15 16.57 21.45 13.52
C TYR A 15 17.75 22.36 13.16
N ALA A 16 18.69 22.63 14.08
CA ALA A 16 19.75 23.64 13.90
C ALA A 16 20.57 23.42 12.61
N ASN A 17 20.84 22.16 12.26
CA ASN A 17 21.62 21.77 11.08
C ASN A 17 20.74 21.31 9.90
N ILE A 18 19.46 21.68 9.89
CA ILE A 18 18.51 21.34 8.83
C ILE A 18 17.94 22.64 8.25
N GLN A 19 18.23 22.89 6.98
CA GLN A 19 17.64 24.02 6.27
C GLN A 19 16.16 23.72 5.98
N PHE A 20 15.30 24.74 6.10
CA PHE A 20 13.88 24.67 5.74
C PHE A 20 13.60 25.65 4.60
N ARG A 21 12.63 25.30 3.75
CA ARG A 21 12.13 26.13 2.65
C ARG A 21 10.61 26.22 2.71
N THR A 22 10.09 27.28 2.11
CA THR A 22 8.65 27.44 1.90
C THR A 22 8.25 26.92 0.52
N THR A 23 7.13 26.21 0.42
CA THR A 23 6.54 25.77 -0.85
C THR A 23 5.01 25.88 -0.83
N LYS A 24 4.37 25.47 -1.92
CA LYS A 24 2.91 25.40 -2.09
C LYS A 24 2.52 23.97 -2.44
N SER A 25 1.38 23.50 -1.93
CA SER A 25 0.73 22.27 -2.40
C SER A 25 -0.62 22.60 -3.02
N GLU A 26 -0.87 22.16 -4.25
CA GLU A 26 -2.12 22.43 -4.99
C GLU A 26 -2.62 21.19 -5.73
N ILE A 27 -3.94 21.01 -5.77
CA ILE A 27 -4.64 20.00 -6.54
C ILE A 27 -5.66 20.71 -7.45
N ARG A 28 -5.65 20.42 -8.75
CA ARG A 28 -6.57 21.00 -9.74
C ARG A 28 -7.22 19.93 -10.58
N ASN A 29 -8.53 20.02 -10.80
CA ASN A 29 -9.33 19.23 -11.74
C ASN A 29 -8.87 19.42 -13.21
N PRO A 30 -9.27 18.52 -14.14
CA PRO A 30 -8.81 18.59 -15.54
C PRO A 30 -9.33 19.84 -16.25
N ASP A 31 -10.41 20.42 -15.74
CA ASP A 31 -10.99 21.70 -16.17
C ASP A 31 -10.27 22.93 -15.59
N GLY A 32 -9.21 22.73 -14.79
CA GLY A 32 -8.40 23.78 -14.17
C GLY A 32 -8.90 24.27 -12.80
N SER A 33 -10.07 23.81 -12.32
CA SER A 33 -10.64 24.21 -11.03
C SER A 33 -9.84 23.65 -9.84
N VAL A 34 -9.63 24.45 -8.80
CA VAL A 34 -8.82 24.06 -7.63
C VAL A 34 -9.64 23.18 -6.69
N VAL A 35 -9.14 21.98 -6.40
CA VAL A 35 -9.71 21.03 -5.43
C VAL A 35 -9.14 21.28 -4.03
N PHE A 36 -7.86 21.61 -3.95
CA PHE A 36 -7.14 21.89 -2.70
C PHE A 36 -5.98 22.83 -3.00
N SER A 37 -5.74 23.79 -2.12
CA SER A 37 -4.54 24.64 -2.16
C SER A 37 -4.14 24.97 -0.74
N LEU A 38 -2.84 24.83 -0.44
CA LEU A 38 -2.24 25.31 0.79
C LEU A 38 -0.92 25.99 0.44
N ASP A 39 -0.89 27.30 0.64
CA ASP A 39 0.27 28.16 0.38
C ASP A 39 1.16 28.27 1.62
N ASN A 40 2.41 28.67 1.39
CA ASN A 40 3.38 29.01 2.42
C ASN A 40 3.68 27.87 3.41
N ILE A 41 3.71 26.62 2.93
CA ILE A 41 4.04 25.47 3.78
C ILE A 41 5.56 25.39 4.01
N GLU A 42 5.99 25.25 5.26
CA GLU A 42 7.40 25.12 5.63
C GLU A 42 7.79 23.65 5.74
N VAL A 43 8.81 23.23 4.99
CA VAL A 43 9.32 21.84 4.93
C VAL A 43 10.85 21.84 4.92
N PRO A 44 11.53 20.75 5.35
CA PRO A 44 12.97 20.64 5.18
C PRO A 44 13.37 20.80 3.71
N ALA A 45 14.45 21.53 3.44
CA ALA A 45 14.83 21.94 2.10
C ALA A 45 15.09 20.74 1.17
N GLN A 46 15.60 19.64 1.71
CA GLN A 46 15.90 18.41 0.99
C GLN A 46 14.66 17.58 0.59
N TRP A 47 13.49 17.84 1.17
CA TRP A 47 12.27 17.08 0.84
C TRP A 47 11.84 17.38 -0.59
N SER A 48 11.43 16.33 -1.32
CA SER A 48 10.87 16.51 -2.65
C SER A 48 9.53 17.26 -2.60
N GLN A 49 9.09 17.79 -3.74
CA GLN A 49 7.74 18.35 -3.85
C GLN A 49 6.66 17.28 -3.59
N VAL A 50 6.90 16.02 -3.98
CA VAL A 50 5.97 14.92 -3.74
C VAL A 50 5.81 14.64 -2.24
N ALA A 51 6.91 14.58 -1.49
CA ALA A 51 6.85 14.40 -0.04
C ALA A 51 6.13 15.57 0.64
N SER A 52 6.42 16.80 0.20
CA SER A 52 5.79 18.04 0.68
C SER A 52 4.28 18.05 0.43
N ASP A 53 3.85 17.65 -0.77
CA ASP A 53 2.46 17.54 -1.16
C ASP A 53 1.73 16.48 -0.33
N VAL A 54 2.34 15.30 -0.13
CA VAL A 54 1.72 14.24 0.67
C VAL A 54 1.55 14.69 2.13
N LEU A 55 2.56 15.34 2.71
CA LEU A 55 2.49 15.92 4.06
C LEU A 55 1.32 16.91 4.15
N ALA A 56 1.25 17.90 3.26
CA ALA A 56 0.23 18.94 3.29
C ALA A 56 -1.19 18.42 3.00
N GLN A 57 -1.32 17.51 2.04
CA GLN A 57 -2.64 17.03 1.59
C GLN A 57 -3.23 15.99 2.54
N LYS A 58 -2.39 15.17 3.18
CA LYS A 58 -2.83 14.03 3.99
C LYS A 58 -2.57 14.20 5.49
N TYR A 59 -1.42 14.72 5.90
CA TYR A 59 -0.95 14.62 7.29
C TYR A 59 -1.07 15.92 8.10
N PHE A 60 -1.06 17.08 7.45
CA PHE A 60 -1.43 18.32 8.12
C PHE A 60 -2.86 18.27 8.61
N ARG A 61 -3.04 18.61 9.89
CA ARG A 61 -4.34 18.86 10.47
C ARG A 61 -4.95 20.08 9.78
N LYS A 62 -6.04 19.86 9.06
CA LYS A 62 -6.67 20.88 8.21
C LYS A 62 -7.52 21.91 8.95
N ALA A 63 -7.92 21.62 10.18
CA ALA A 63 -8.78 22.50 10.97
C ALA A 63 -8.68 22.22 12.48
N GLY A 64 -9.03 23.23 13.28
CA GLY A 64 -9.12 23.12 14.73
C GLY A 64 -7.80 23.33 15.47
N VAL A 65 -6.76 23.81 14.79
CA VAL A 65 -5.48 24.20 15.43
C VAL A 65 -5.62 25.64 15.96
N PRO A 66 -5.54 25.90 17.27
CA PRO A 66 -5.65 27.26 17.79
C PRO A 66 -4.50 28.15 17.32
N ALA A 67 -4.80 29.40 16.93
CA ALA A 67 -3.77 30.38 16.54
C ALA A 67 -2.89 30.82 17.73
N HIS A 68 -3.46 30.81 18.94
CA HIS A 68 -2.75 31.06 20.19
C HIS A 68 -2.97 29.92 21.18
N LEU A 69 -1.87 29.47 21.78
CA LEU A 69 -1.79 28.35 22.70
C LEU A 69 -1.19 28.80 24.02
N LYS A 70 -1.68 28.23 25.11
CA LYS A 70 -1.07 28.35 26.45
C LYS A 70 -0.67 26.97 26.97
N ARG A 71 0.47 26.89 27.66
CA ARG A 71 0.93 25.67 28.33
C ARG A 71 0.09 25.42 29.58
N VAL A 72 -0.17 24.16 29.88
CA VAL A 72 -0.83 23.74 31.12
C VAL A 72 0.22 23.16 32.04
N GLU A 73 0.44 23.85 33.16
CA GLU A 73 1.35 23.40 34.21
C GLU A 73 0.92 22.02 34.75
N GLU A 74 1.84 21.07 34.70
CA GLU A 74 1.67 19.72 35.21
C GLU A 74 2.92 19.35 36.01
N ASN A 75 2.87 19.50 37.33
CA ASN A 75 4.05 19.40 38.22
C ASN A 75 4.71 18.01 38.25
N THR A 76 4.05 16.98 37.69
CA THR A 76 4.59 15.62 37.56
C THR A 76 5.30 15.40 36.22
N VAL A 77 5.32 16.41 35.34
CA VAL A 77 5.89 16.37 33.99
C VAL A 77 6.87 17.54 33.83
N PRO A 78 8.05 17.33 33.22
CA PRO A 78 9.01 18.38 32.93
C PRO A 78 8.38 19.52 32.13
N SER A 79 8.77 20.75 32.41
CA SER A 79 8.11 21.95 31.85
C SER A 79 8.14 22.00 30.32
N PHE A 80 9.18 21.46 29.69
CA PHE A 80 9.28 21.37 28.23
C PHE A 80 8.26 20.39 27.60
N LEU A 81 7.71 19.45 28.39
CA LEU A 81 6.73 18.46 27.97
C LEU A 81 5.28 18.80 28.37
N TRP A 82 5.06 19.95 29.01
CA TRP A 82 3.71 20.39 29.34
C TRP A 82 2.83 20.48 28.10
N ARG A 83 1.63 19.91 28.18
CA ARG A 83 0.64 20.01 27.09
C ARG A 83 0.22 21.45 26.87
N SER A 84 -0.34 21.73 25.70
CA SER A 84 -0.92 23.04 25.39
C SER A 84 -2.44 22.96 25.21
N VAL A 85 -3.12 24.07 25.45
CA VAL A 85 -4.54 24.27 25.15
C VAL A 85 -4.74 25.60 24.45
N ALA A 86 -5.91 25.77 23.81
CA ALA A 86 -6.31 27.05 23.25
C ALA A 86 -6.26 28.16 24.32
N ASP A 87 -5.55 29.25 24.01
CA ASP A 87 -5.57 30.44 24.86
C ASP A 87 -6.82 31.27 24.55
N THR A 88 -7.92 30.97 25.24
CA THR A 88 -9.22 31.60 24.98
C THR A 88 -9.22 33.11 25.13
N GLU A 89 -8.32 33.66 25.96
CA GLU A 89 -8.21 35.11 26.16
C GLU A 89 -7.51 35.74 24.96
N ALA A 90 -6.31 35.26 24.60
CA ALA A 90 -5.59 35.76 23.43
C ALA A 90 -6.33 35.51 22.10
N LEU A 91 -7.08 34.40 22.00
CA LEU A 91 -7.92 34.12 20.83
C LEU A 91 -9.13 35.07 20.72
N ALA A 92 -9.60 35.66 21.84
CA ALA A 92 -10.72 36.59 21.80
C ALA A 92 -10.38 37.86 20.99
N ASP A 93 -9.10 38.22 20.96
CA ASP A 93 -8.57 39.38 20.22
C ASP A 93 -8.50 39.16 18.71
N LEU A 94 -8.61 37.90 18.24
CA LEU A 94 -8.62 37.55 16.83
C LEU A 94 -10.05 37.50 16.25
N PRO A 95 -10.22 37.85 14.96
CA PRO A 95 -11.44 37.56 14.21
C PRO A 95 -11.83 36.08 14.31
N LYS A 96 -13.13 35.79 14.40
CA LYS A 96 -13.65 34.43 14.69
C LYS A 96 -13.15 33.37 13.71
N ASP A 97 -13.00 33.74 12.44
CA ASP A 97 -12.50 32.93 11.34
C ASP A 97 -10.98 32.69 11.36
N GLN A 98 -10.23 33.45 12.17
CA GLN A 98 -8.77 33.32 12.31
C GLN A 98 -8.34 32.63 13.62
N ARG A 99 -9.28 32.37 14.54
CA ARG A 99 -8.99 31.74 15.84
C ARG A 99 -8.50 30.29 15.72
N PHE A 100 -9.01 29.58 14.72
CA PHE A 100 -8.66 28.18 14.46
C PHE A 100 -8.23 28.02 13.01
N THR A 101 -7.05 27.45 12.82
CA THR A 101 -6.35 27.34 11.55
C THR A 101 -5.97 25.88 11.27
N SER A 102 -4.98 25.67 10.40
CA SER A 102 -4.39 24.38 10.08
C SER A 102 -2.90 24.33 10.45
N GLU A 103 -2.32 23.12 10.44
CA GLU A 103 -0.87 22.99 10.37
C GLU A 103 -0.35 23.53 9.03
N ILE A 104 0.77 24.25 9.07
CA ILE A 104 1.44 24.85 7.90
C ILE A 104 2.96 24.61 7.90
N SER A 105 3.52 23.99 8.94
CA SER A 105 4.94 23.65 9.01
C SER A 105 5.13 22.18 9.37
N ALA A 106 6.08 21.53 8.72
CA ALA A 106 6.51 20.18 9.05
C ALA A 106 7.00 20.07 10.52
N LYS A 107 7.60 21.15 11.06
CA LYS A 107 8.03 21.20 12.48
C LYS A 107 6.87 20.97 13.43
N GLN A 108 5.70 21.55 13.16
CA GLN A 108 4.50 21.36 13.98
C GLN A 108 4.11 19.88 14.07
N VAL A 109 4.20 19.15 12.94
CA VAL A 109 3.90 17.72 12.88
C VAL A 109 4.96 16.91 13.62
N PHE A 110 6.24 17.17 13.38
CA PHE A 110 7.33 16.45 14.05
C PHE A 110 7.29 16.68 15.57
N ASP A 111 7.03 17.91 16.00
CA ASP A 111 6.97 18.30 17.40
C ASP A 111 5.78 17.65 18.11
N ARG A 112 4.59 17.61 17.49
CA ARG A 112 3.44 16.94 18.13
C ARG A 112 3.61 15.44 18.22
N LEU A 113 4.24 14.80 17.24
CA LEU A 113 4.48 13.36 17.25
C LEU A 113 5.52 13.01 18.32
N ALA A 114 6.74 13.54 18.19
CA ALA A 114 7.84 13.29 19.11
C ALA A 114 7.49 13.74 20.54
N GLY A 115 6.87 14.91 20.69
CA GLY A 115 6.45 15.44 21.98
C GLY A 115 5.40 14.58 22.67
N ALA A 116 4.39 14.09 21.95
CA ALA A 116 3.37 13.21 22.53
C ALA A 116 3.95 11.85 22.95
N TRP A 117 4.80 11.24 22.13
CA TRP A 117 5.51 10.00 22.52
C TRP A 117 6.39 10.25 23.74
N THR A 118 7.11 11.37 23.79
CA THR A 118 7.96 11.70 24.94
C THR A 118 7.12 11.93 26.21
N TYR A 119 6.00 12.65 26.10
CA TYR A 119 5.08 12.90 27.21
C TYR A 119 4.50 11.61 27.79
N TRP A 120 4.01 10.71 26.95
CA TRP A 120 3.49 9.41 27.40
C TRP A 120 4.60 8.47 27.88
N GLY A 121 5.79 8.54 27.26
CA GLY A 121 6.98 7.82 27.71
C GLY A 121 7.41 8.26 29.10
N TRP A 122 7.42 9.56 29.39
CA TRP A 122 7.69 10.10 30.72
C TRP A 122 6.67 9.60 31.74
N LYS A 123 5.38 9.72 31.42
CA LYS A 123 4.28 9.26 32.26
C LYS A 123 4.32 7.75 32.53
N GLY A 124 4.75 6.95 31.55
CA GLY A 124 4.97 5.52 31.69
C GLY A 124 6.32 5.14 32.32
N GLY A 125 7.18 6.11 32.62
CA GLY A 125 8.50 5.92 33.23
C GLY A 125 9.57 5.34 32.28
N TYR A 126 9.47 5.50 30.97
CA TYR A 126 10.47 4.93 30.05
C TYR A 126 11.85 5.60 30.12
N PHE A 127 11.99 6.75 30.79
CA PHE A 127 13.23 7.53 30.86
C PHE A 127 13.81 7.53 32.28
N ASP A 128 15.15 7.46 32.40
CA ASP A 128 15.82 7.51 33.71
C ASP A 128 15.96 8.94 34.24
N SER A 129 15.98 9.92 33.34
CA SER A 129 16.13 11.34 33.64
C SER A 129 15.39 12.25 32.65
N GLU A 130 15.27 13.55 32.98
CA GLU A 130 14.75 14.56 32.05
C GLU A 130 15.64 14.72 30.81
N GLU A 131 16.95 14.53 30.97
CA GLU A 131 17.91 14.58 29.87
C GLU A 131 17.67 13.46 28.85
N ASP A 132 17.37 12.24 29.33
CA ASP A 132 17.02 11.11 28.47
C ASP A 132 15.72 11.36 27.70
N ALA A 133 14.71 11.93 28.35
CA ALA A 133 13.45 12.29 27.71
C ALA A 133 13.64 13.37 26.64
N GLN A 134 14.48 14.37 26.93
CA GLN A 134 14.82 15.42 25.97
C GLN A 134 15.62 14.85 24.78
N ALA A 135 16.61 13.99 25.03
CA ALA A 135 17.39 13.32 23.99
C ALA A 135 16.48 12.48 23.08
N PHE A 136 15.56 11.70 23.66
CA PHE A 136 14.57 10.93 22.90
C PHE A 136 13.73 11.84 21.99
N SER A 137 13.23 12.96 22.52
CA SER A 137 12.43 13.91 21.75
C SER A 137 13.22 14.52 20.58
N ASP A 138 14.46 14.92 20.83
CA ASP A 138 15.31 15.60 19.86
C ASP A 138 15.75 14.67 18.72
N GLU A 139 16.21 13.45 19.07
CA GLU A 139 16.64 12.44 18.10
C GLU A 139 15.48 12.04 17.17
N LEU A 140 14.24 11.92 17.69
CA LEU A 140 13.07 11.62 16.88
C LEU A 140 12.69 12.74 15.92
N ARG A 141 12.75 14.01 16.37
CA ARG A 141 12.50 15.17 15.50
C ARG A 141 13.52 15.24 14.37
N PHE A 142 14.79 14.98 14.68
CA PHE A 142 15.84 14.88 13.68
C PHE A 142 15.57 13.76 12.67
N MET A 143 15.29 12.54 13.14
CA MET A 143 15.03 11.38 12.28
C MET A 143 13.80 11.59 11.38
N LEU A 144 12.74 12.22 11.89
CA LEU A 144 11.56 12.58 11.09
C LEU A 144 11.91 13.63 10.02
N ALA A 145 12.64 14.68 10.38
CA ALA A 145 13.04 15.74 9.45
C ALA A 145 14.01 15.25 8.37
N LYS A 146 14.88 14.29 8.69
CA LYS A 146 15.80 13.61 7.75
C LYS A 146 15.19 12.42 7.03
N GLN A 147 13.89 12.15 7.18
CA GLN A 147 13.19 11.04 6.51
C GLN A 147 13.83 9.66 6.80
N MET A 148 14.47 9.50 7.96
CA MET A 148 15.11 8.24 8.38
C MET A 148 14.07 7.18 8.75
N ALA A 149 12.90 7.63 9.22
CA ALA A 149 11.81 6.77 9.64
C ALA A 149 10.46 7.48 9.55
N ALA A 150 9.39 6.70 9.42
CA ALA A 150 8.03 7.19 9.50
C ALA A 150 7.11 6.19 10.22
N PRO A 151 6.22 6.64 11.12
CA PRO A 151 5.18 5.80 11.69
C PRO A 151 4.06 5.55 10.68
N ASN A 152 3.20 4.58 10.93
CA ASN A 152 2.00 4.34 10.13
C ASN A 152 1.05 5.54 10.10
N SER A 153 0.29 5.67 9.00
CA SER A 153 -0.60 6.83 8.75
C SER A 153 -1.53 7.23 9.92
N PRO A 154 -2.20 6.30 10.63
CA PRO A 154 -2.97 6.66 11.84
C PRO A 154 -2.21 7.47 12.89
N GLN A 155 -0.90 7.26 13.08
CA GLN A 155 -0.12 8.08 14.01
C GLN A 155 -0.01 9.53 13.50
N TRP A 156 0.26 9.71 12.20
CA TRP A 156 0.26 11.04 11.60
C TRP A 156 -1.09 11.74 11.77
N PHE A 157 -2.22 11.02 11.67
CA PHE A 157 -3.53 11.65 11.79
C PHE A 157 -3.93 12.00 13.22
N ASN A 158 -3.60 11.13 14.19
CA ASN A 158 -4.24 11.14 15.51
C ASN A 158 -3.28 11.49 16.66
N THR A 159 -1.99 11.20 16.53
CA THR A 159 -1.04 11.31 17.64
C THR A 159 -0.70 12.76 17.96
N GLY A 160 -0.81 13.13 19.24
CA GLY A 160 -0.35 14.43 19.74
C GLY A 160 -1.28 15.62 19.47
N LEU A 161 -2.44 15.44 18.83
CA LEU A 161 -3.40 16.53 18.62
C LEU A 161 -3.90 17.12 19.94
N HIS A 162 -4.25 16.27 20.92
CA HIS A 162 -4.66 16.72 22.25
C HIS A 162 -3.48 17.32 23.04
N TRP A 163 -2.30 16.71 22.97
CA TRP A 163 -1.11 17.19 23.69
C TRP A 163 -0.60 18.53 23.17
N ALA A 164 -0.47 18.69 21.85
CA ALA A 164 0.12 19.88 21.23
C ALA A 164 -0.86 21.04 21.14
N TYR A 165 -2.16 20.78 20.94
CA TYR A 165 -3.14 21.81 20.58
C TYR A 165 -4.38 21.86 21.49
N GLY A 166 -4.55 20.90 22.40
CA GLY A 166 -5.78 20.77 23.21
C GLY A 166 -7.01 20.38 22.39
N VAL A 167 -6.83 19.78 21.20
CA VAL A 167 -7.93 19.28 20.38
C VAL A 167 -8.63 18.13 21.09
N ASP A 168 -9.95 18.24 21.23
CA ASP A 168 -10.77 17.25 21.92
C ASP A 168 -12.12 17.02 21.22
N GLY A 169 -12.85 15.97 21.62
CA GLY A 169 -14.16 15.61 21.09
C GLY A 169 -14.82 14.50 21.91
N PRO A 170 -16.15 14.31 21.80
CA PRO A 170 -16.89 13.35 22.61
C PRO A 170 -16.46 11.90 22.32
N SER A 171 -16.51 11.03 23.32
CA SER A 171 -16.25 9.59 23.18
C SER A 171 -17.03 8.94 22.04
N GLN A 172 -16.36 8.08 21.27
CA GLN A 172 -16.94 7.32 20.16
C GLN A 172 -17.18 5.83 20.48
N GLY A 173 -17.15 5.48 21.77
CA GLY A 173 -17.32 4.09 22.21
C GLY A 173 -16.03 3.27 22.26
N HIS A 174 -14.87 3.94 22.31
CA HIS A 174 -13.57 3.32 22.47
C HIS A 174 -13.24 3.01 23.94
N PHE A 175 -12.25 2.15 24.12
CA PHE A 175 -11.73 1.68 25.40
C PHE A 175 -10.20 1.75 25.42
N TYR A 176 -9.60 1.88 26.60
CA TYR A 176 -8.16 1.77 26.82
C TYR A 176 -7.90 1.06 28.15
N VAL A 177 -6.70 0.54 28.33
CA VAL A 177 -6.25 0.02 29.62
C VAL A 177 -5.44 1.11 30.32
N ASP A 178 -5.85 1.49 31.53
CA ASP A 178 -5.11 2.44 32.34
C ASP A 178 -3.79 1.82 32.79
N TYR A 179 -2.68 2.35 32.26
CA TYR A 179 -1.35 1.81 32.52
C TYR A 179 -0.91 1.86 33.98
N THR A 180 -1.56 2.68 34.82
CA THR A 180 -1.21 2.81 36.25
C THR A 180 -1.76 1.68 37.10
N ASN A 181 -2.93 1.13 36.73
CA ASN A 181 -3.65 0.14 37.53
C ASN A 181 -4.09 -1.11 36.75
N GLY A 182 -3.85 -1.14 35.44
CA GLY A 182 -4.17 -2.24 34.54
C GLY A 182 -5.65 -2.44 34.26
N LYS A 183 -6.53 -1.51 34.63
CA LYS A 183 -7.98 -1.67 34.43
C LYS A 183 -8.44 -1.11 33.09
N MET A 184 -9.37 -1.83 32.48
CA MET A 184 -10.12 -1.37 31.31
C MET A 184 -10.97 -0.15 31.66
N VAL A 185 -10.88 0.90 30.84
CA VAL A 185 -11.64 2.14 30.99
C VAL A 185 -12.29 2.50 29.65
N LYS A 186 -13.55 2.94 29.70
CA LYS A 186 -14.22 3.53 28.53
C LYS A 186 -13.70 4.95 28.34
N SER A 187 -13.22 5.26 27.13
CA SER A 187 -12.69 6.58 26.80
C SER A 187 -13.74 7.67 27.01
N LYS A 188 -13.33 8.78 27.62
CA LYS A 188 -14.18 9.99 27.80
C LYS A 188 -13.99 10.98 26.65
N SER A 189 -12.83 10.93 26.00
CA SER A 189 -12.39 11.81 24.92
C SER A 189 -12.07 11.02 23.65
N SER A 190 -12.22 11.66 22.48
CA SER A 190 -11.78 11.13 21.18
C SER A 190 -10.28 11.27 20.91
N TYR A 191 -9.56 12.14 21.63
CA TYR A 191 -8.19 12.54 21.27
C TYR A 191 -7.18 12.48 22.40
N GLU A 192 -7.61 12.46 23.67
CA GLU A 192 -6.71 12.34 24.83
C GLU A 192 -5.84 11.08 24.72
N HIS A 193 -6.49 9.96 24.45
CA HIS A 193 -5.85 8.72 24.00
C HIS A 193 -6.01 8.62 22.47
N PRO A 194 -4.93 8.66 21.67
CA PRO A 194 -5.06 8.53 20.21
C PRO A 194 -5.40 7.09 19.79
N GLN A 195 -5.81 6.90 18.53
CA GLN A 195 -5.82 5.59 17.86
C GLN A 195 -4.60 5.50 16.91
N PRO A 196 -3.40 5.08 17.41
CA PRO A 196 -2.18 5.05 16.61
C PRO A 196 -2.02 3.75 15.79
N HIS A 197 -2.84 2.73 16.01
CA HIS A 197 -2.70 1.41 15.38
C HIS A 197 -3.30 1.39 13.97
N ALA A 198 -2.61 0.74 13.02
CA ALA A 198 -3.11 0.58 11.64
C ALA A 198 -3.75 -0.77 11.39
N CYS A 199 -3.27 -1.81 12.07
CA CYS A 199 -3.57 -3.19 11.73
C CYS A 199 -4.32 -3.84 12.89
N PHE A 200 -5.43 -4.49 12.58
CA PHE A 200 -6.30 -5.15 13.56
C PHE A 200 -6.64 -6.56 13.06
N ILE A 201 -6.68 -7.50 13.98
CA ILE A 201 -7.25 -8.83 13.77
C ILE A 201 -8.46 -8.93 14.68
N GLN A 202 -9.58 -9.42 14.16
CA GLN A 202 -10.83 -9.50 14.91
C GLN A 202 -11.42 -10.90 14.82
N SER A 203 -11.92 -11.40 15.95
CA SER A 203 -12.69 -12.63 15.99
C SER A 203 -14.14 -12.41 15.55
N ILE A 204 -14.78 -13.51 15.19
CA ILE A 204 -16.20 -13.61 14.89
C ILE A 204 -16.74 -14.92 15.44
N GLU A 205 -17.91 -14.88 16.05
CA GLU A 205 -18.67 -16.06 16.46
C GLU A 205 -19.84 -16.31 15.51
N ASP A 206 -20.27 -17.57 15.41
CA ASP A 206 -21.40 -18.01 14.57
C ASP A 206 -22.76 -17.67 15.21
N ASP A 207 -22.94 -16.38 15.48
CA ASP A 207 -24.12 -15.73 16.05
C ASP A 207 -24.45 -14.49 15.22
N LEU A 208 -25.74 -14.18 15.03
CA LEU A 208 -26.14 -13.06 14.18
C LEU A 208 -25.99 -11.69 14.84
N VAL A 209 -26.42 -11.50 16.10
CA VAL A 209 -26.67 -10.17 16.68
C VAL A 209 -26.09 -9.94 18.08
N ASN A 210 -25.64 -10.97 18.78
CA ASN A 210 -25.04 -10.82 20.10
C ASN A 210 -23.61 -10.28 20.02
N ASP A 211 -23.07 -9.83 21.15
CA ASP A 211 -21.68 -9.38 21.26
C ASP A 211 -20.73 -10.47 20.73
N GLY A 212 -19.79 -10.09 19.86
CA GLY A 212 -18.89 -11.02 19.16
C GLY A 212 -19.49 -11.71 17.91
N GLY A 213 -20.78 -11.55 17.65
CA GLY A 213 -21.45 -12.07 16.45
C GLY A 213 -21.19 -11.27 15.17
N ILE A 214 -21.88 -11.67 14.10
CA ILE A 214 -21.71 -11.14 12.73
C ILE A 214 -22.02 -9.64 12.66
N MET A 215 -23.16 -9.19 13.20
CA MET A 215 -23.54 -7.77 13.12
C MET A 215 -22.68 -6.87 14.01
N ASP A 216 -22.23 -7.39 15.16
CA ASP A 216 -21.31 -6.66 16.03
C ASP A 216 -19.94 -6.45 15.37
N LEU A 217 -19.41 -7.46 14.64
CA LEU A 217 -18.19 -7.30 13.85
C LEU A 217 -18.30 -6.09 12.90
N TRP A 218 -19.39 -5.95 12.15
CA TRP A 218 -19.56 -4.80 11.24
C TRP A 218 -19.56 -3.45 11.95
N VAL A 219 -20.11 -3.38 13.16
CA VAL A 219 -20.06 -2.16 13.99
C VAL A 219 -18.63 -1.87 14.43
N ARG A 220 -17.88 -2.89 14.88
CA ARG A 220 -16.47 -2.73 15.28
C ARG A 220 -15.59 -2.31 14.09
N GLU A 221 -15.77 -2.94 12.93
CA GLU A 221 -15.08 -2.56 11.68
C GLU A 221 -15.37 -1.13 11.26
N ALA A 222 -16.63 -0.69 11.33
CA ALA A 222 -17.00 0.68 11.00
C ALA A 222 -16.28 1.71 11.89
N ARG A 223 -16.10 1.41 13.19
CA ARG A 223 -15.31 2.25 14.10
C ARG A 223 -13.84 2.29 13.69
N LEU A 224 -13.25 1.15 13.29
CA LEU A 224 -11.85 1.10 12.83
C LEU A 224 -11.64 1.92 11.55
N PHE A 225 -12.53 1.73 10.56
CA PHE A 225 -12.45 2.44 9.28
C PHE A 225 -12.57 3.95 9.47
N LYS A 226 -13.41 4.43 10.39
CA LYS A 226 -13.54 5.86 10.70
C LYS A 226 -12.18 6.52 11.04
N TYR A 227 -11.27 5.81 11.71
CA TYR A 227 -10.02 6.36 12.24
C TYR A 227 -8.76 6.06 11.43
N GLY A 228 -8.87 5.47 10.23
CA GLY A 228 -7.70 5.24 9.36
C GLY A 228 -7.14 3.83 9.34
N SER A 229 -7.75 2.90 10.07
CA SER A 229 -7.22 1.56 10.33
C SER A 229 -7.90 0.49 9.47
N GLY A 230 -7.19 -0.60 9.23
CA GLY A 230 -7.68 -1.77 8.53
C GLY A 230 -7.80 -2.99 9.45
N THR A 231 -8.61 -3.97 9.04
CA THR A 231 -8.99 -5.12 9.86
C THR A 231 -8.98 -6.41 9.05
N GLY A 232 -8.64 -7.54 9.67
CA GLY A 232 -8.87 -8.85 9.09
C GLY A 232 -9.53 -9.81 10.07
N THR A 233 -10.26 -10.76 9.50
CA THR A 233 -11.04 -11.75 10.25
C THR A 233 -11.04 -13.06 9.50
N ASN A 234 -10.90 -14.15 10.25
CA ASN A 234 -11.16 -15.48 9.74
C ASN A 234 -12.64 -15.83 9.92
N PHE A 235 -13.33 -16.06 8.80
CA PHE A 235 -14.76 -16.34 8.75
C PHE A 235 -15.11 -17.82 8.85
N SER A 236 -14.11 -18.70 8.99
CA SER A 236 -14.29 -20.15 9.01
C SER A 236 -15.08 -20.69 10.19
N LYS A 237 -15.31 -19.90 11.24
CA LYS A 237 -16.21 -20.26 12.34
C LYS A 237 -17.68 -20.26 11.90
N LEU A 238 -18.05 -19.47 10.90
CA LEU A 238 -19.43 -19.38 10.43
C LEU A 238 -19.86 -20.70 9.78
N ARG A 239 -21.09 -21.14 10.05
CA ARG A 239 -21.62 -22.37 9.46
C ARG A 239 -21.81 -22.23 7.94
N GLY A 240 -21.55 -23.32 7.22
CA GLY A 240 -21.70 -23.38 5.76
C GLY A 240 -23.14 -23.31 5.29
N GLU A 241 -23.32 -23.15 3.98
CA GLU A 241 -24.64 -23.18 3.35
C GLU A 241 -25.35 -24.49 3.68
N LYS A 242 -26.67 -24.44 3.91
CA LYS A 242 -27.53 -25.61 4.21
C LYS A 242 -27.32 -26.26 5.58
N GLU A 243 -26.37 -25.78 6.40
CA GLU A 243 -26.30 -26.18 7.82
C GLU A 243 -27.53 -25.68 8.60
N LYS A 244 -27.98 -26.42 9.62
CA LYS A 244 -29.25 -26.14 10.30
C LYS A 244 -29.18 -24.89 11.18
N LEU A 245 -30.30 -24.17 11.29
CA LEU A 245 -30.48 -23.08 12.27
C LEU A 245 -31.28 -23.56 13.49
N SER A 246 -31.03 -22.97 14.65
CA SER A 246 -31.72 -23.30 15.90
C SER A 246 -33.23 -23.01 15.85
N GLY A 247 -33.63 -21.95 15.15
CA GLY A 247 -35.03 -21.56 14.94
C GLY A 247 -35.76 -22.31 13.80
N GLY A 248 -35.13 -23.30 13.17
CA GLY A 248 -35.64 -23.97 11.97
C GLY A 248 -35.13 -23.35 10.67
N GLY A 249 -35.18 -24.13 9.58
CA GLY A 249 -34.59 -23.74 8.29
C GLY A 249 -33.09 -24.03 8.19
N SER A 250 -32.44 -23.38 7.22
CA SER A 250 -31.03 -23.59 6.89
C SER A 250 -30.27 -22.27 6.73
N SER A 251 -28.98 -22.31 7.04
CA SER A 251 -28.04 -21.20 6.86
C SER A 251 -27.94 -20.78 5.40
N SER A 252 -27.78 -19.49 5.18
CA SER A 252 -27.43 -18.84 3.90
C SER A 252 -25.94 -18.99 3.53
N GLY A 253 -25.15 -19.65 4.39
CA GLY A 253 -23.70 -19.79 4.24
C GLY A 253 -22.93 -18.50 4.49
N LEU A 254 -21.59 -18.61 4.57
CA LEU A 254 -20.73 -17.47 4.88
C LEU A 254 -20.72 -16.43 3.76
N MET A 255 -20.89 -16.87 2.50
CA MET A 255 -20.80 -15.99 1.33
C MET A 255 -21.84 -14.87 1.36
N SER A 256 -23.02 -15.14 1.93
CA SER A 256 -24.07 -14.15 2.07
C SER A 256 -23.65 -13.00 3.00
N PHE A 257 -22.96 -13.31 4.10
CA PHE A 257 -22.47 -12.31 5.05
C PHE A 257 -21.23 -11.56 4.53
N LEU A 258 -20.34 -12.24 3.80
CA LEU A 258 -19.19 -11.59 3.17
C LEU A 258 -19.63 -10.49 2.19
N ARG A 259 -20.70 -10.71 1.42
CA ARG A 259 -21.27 -9.69 0.52
C ARG A 259 -21.81 -8.48 1.27
N ILE A 260 -22.40 -8.67 2.46
CA ILE A 260 -22.84 -7.55 3.32
C ILE A 260 -21.63 -6.76 3.81
N GLY A 261 -20.61 -7.46 4.29
CA GLY A 261 -19.37 -6.86 4.78
C GLY A 261 -18.63 -6.04 3.73
N ASP A 262 -18.52 -6.58 2.52
CA ASP A 262 -17.93 -5.90 1.37
C ASP A 262 -18.65 -4.57 1.08
N ARG A 263 -19.99 -4.58 1.06
CA ARG A 263 -20.79 -3.37 0.86
C ARG A 263 -20.65 -2.36 1.99
N ALA A 264 -20.59 -2.83 3.23
CA ALA A 264 -20.37 -1.97 4.39
C ALA A 264 -18.99 -1.28 4.30
N ALA A 265 -17.94 -2.03 3.96
CA ALA A 265 -16.59 -1.49 3.78
C ALA A 265 -16.54 -0.45 2.65
N GLY A 266 -17.17 -0.73 1.50
CA GLY A 266 -17.23 0.21 0.37
C GLY A 266 -17.98 1.51 0.67
N ALA A 267 -18.94 1.49 1.61
CA ALA A 267 -19.71 2.67 1.99
C ALA A 267 -18.98 3.62 2.96
N ILE A 268 -17.96 3.13 3.68
CA ILE A 268 -17.29 3.90 4.75
C ILE A 268 -15.98 4.49 4.24
N LYS A 269 -15.90 5.83 4.25
CA LYS A 269 -14.66 6.58 3.93
C LYS A 269 -13.88 6.89 5.21
N SER A 270 -12.57 6.65 5.16
CA SER A 270 -11.69 6.69 6.32
C SER A 270 -11.15 8.09 6.63
N GLY A 271 -11.21 8.52 7.90
CA GLY A 271 -10.54 9.73 8.40
C GLY A 271 -11.03 11.06 7.79
N GLY A 272 -12.24 11.12 7.22
CA GLY A 272 -12.73 12.30 6.51
C GLY A 272 -11.99 12.61 5.21
N THR A 273 -11.19 11.66 4.70
CA THR A 273 -10.45 11.75 3.43
C THR A 273 -11.05 10.80 2.39
N THR A 274 -10.56 10.82 1.15
CA THR A 274 -10.99 9.92 0.05
C THR A 274 -10.52 8.47 0.21
N ARG A 275 -9.95 8.07 1.36
CA ARG A 275 -9.36 6.73 1.55
C ARG A 275 -10.44 5.67 1.82
N ARG A 276 -10.46 4.59 1.01
CA ARG A 276 -11.34 3.43 1.19
C ARG A 276 -10.98 2.63 2.45
N ALA A 277 -11.95 1.93 3.01
CA ALA A 277 -11.73 0.92 4.04
C ALA A 277 -10.79 -0.19 3.53
N ALA A 278 -10.04 -0.81 4.44
CA ALA A 278 -9.13 -1.92 4.13
C ALA A 278 -9.52 -3.14 4.97
N LYS A 279 -9.91 -4.23 4.31
CA LYS A 279 -10.42 -5.45 4.94
C LYS A 279 -9.69 -6.69 4.41
N MET A 280 -9.36 -7.63 5.30
CA MET A 280 -8.96 -9.01 4.96
C MET A 280 -10.07 -9.99 5.34
N VAL A 281 -10.36 -10.92 4.44
CA VAL A 281 -11.24 -12.06 4.66
C VAL A 281 -10.40 -13.33 4.52
N VAL A 282 -10.29 -14.09 5.60
CA VAL A 282 -9.61 -15.40 5.61
C VAL A 282 -10.66 -16.52 5.70
N VAL A 283 -10.49 -17.56 4.90
CA VAL A 283 -11.27 -18.81 4.97
C VAL A 283 -10.33 -20.01 4.92
N ASP A 284 -10.64 -21.02 5.73
CA ASP A 284 -9.87 -22.25 5.90
C ASP A 284 -10.18 -23.18 4.72
N ILE A 285 -9.15 -23.86 4.22
CA ILE A 285 -9.27 -24.73 3.04
C ILE A 285 -10.25 -25.90 3.22
N ASP A 286 -10.62 -26.24 4.45
CA ASP A 286 -11.59 -27.29 4.79
C ASP A 286 -13.03 -26.78 4.96
N HIS A 287 -13.29 -25.48 4.76
CA HIS A 287 -14.62 -24.91 4.96
C HIS A 287 -15.62 -25.40 3.90
N PRO A 288 -16.90 -25.73 4.23
CA PRO A 288 -17.88 -26.22 3.25
C PRO A 288 -18.13 -25.28 2.06
N ASP A 289 -18.04 -23.96 2.29
CA ASP A 289 -18.24 -22.92 1.27
C ASP A 289 -16.94 -22.51 0.53
N ILE A 290 -15.80 -23.21 0.74
CA ILE A 290 -14.47 -22.78 0.24
C ILE A 290 -14.43 -22.64 -1.28
N GLU A 291 -15.06 -23.56 -2.02
CA GLU A 291 -15.09 -23.52 -3.48
C GLU A 291 -15.78 -22.26 -4.02
N ALA A 292 -16.82 -21.78 -3.33
CA ALA A 292 -17.54 -20.57 -3.70
C ALA A 292 -16.76 -19.30 -3.33
N PHE A 293 -15.98 -19.36 -2.25
CA PHE A 293 -15.09 -18.28 -1.83
C PHE A 293 -13.93 -18.08 -2.82
N ILE A 294 -13.28 -19.16 -3.25
CA ILE A 294 -12.19 -19.12 -4.24
C ILE A 294 -12.68 -18.52 -5.57
N ASP A 295 -13.85 -18.95 -6.05
CA ASP A 295 -14.43 -18.46 -7.30
C ASP A 295 -14.97 -17.02 -7.24
N TRP A 296 -15.05 -16.42 -6.05
CA TRP A 296 -15.91 -15.26 -5.85
C TRP A 296 -15.49 -14.09 -6.72
N LYS A 297 -14.23 -13.63 -6.64
CA LYS A 297 -13.77 -12.46 -7.41
C LYS A 297 -13.77 -12.74 -8.92
N VAL A 298 -13.33 -13.92 -9.34
CA VAL A 298 -13.34 -14.33 -10.76
C VAL A 298 -14.73 -14.15 -11.37
N LYS A 299 -15.77 -14.64 -10.70
CA LYS A 299 -17.16 -14.50 -11.16
C LYS A 299 -17.66 -13.06 -11.16
N GLU A 300 -17.10 -12.19 -10.33
CA GLU A 300 -17.44 -10.77 -10.28
C GLU A 300 -16.73 -9.99 -11.41
N GLU A 301 -15.49 -10.34 -11.76
CA GLU A 301 -14.81 -9.82 -12.95
C GLU A 301 -15.54 -10.18 -14.25
N GLU A 302 -16.03 -11.42 -14.37
CA GLU A 302 -16.86 -11.86 -15.51
C GLU A 302 -18.14 -11.04 -15.63
N LYS A 303 -18.76 -10.67 -14.50
CA LYS A 303 -19.95 -9.79 -14.48
C LYS A 303 -19.60 -8.38 -14.95
N VAL A 304 -18.47 -7.81 -14.51
CA VAL A 304 -18.01 -6.49 -14.98
C VAL A 304 -17.80 -6.52 -16.49
N ALA A 305 -17.12 -7.54 -17.01
CA ALA A 305 -16.91 -7.71 -18.44
C ALA A 305 -18.23 -7.78 -19.22
N ALA A 306 -19.24 -8.50 -18.69
CA ALA A 306 -20.57 -8.59 -19.28
C ALA A 306 -21.31 -7.23 -19.26
N LEU A 307 -21.26 -6.49 -18.14
CA LEU A 307 -21.90 -5.17 -18.00
C LEU A 307 -21.28 -4.13 -18.95
N VAL A 308 -19.96 -4.07 -19.04
CA VAL A 308 -19.22 -3.16 -19.92
C VAL A 308 -19.51 -3.48 -21.38
N THR A 309 -19.42 -4.75 -21.76
CA THR A 309 -19.67 -5.19 -23.13
C THR A 309 -21.12 -4.96 -23.53
N GLY A 310 -22.07 -5.37 -22.69
CA GLY A 310 -23.50 -5.23 -22.92
C GLY A 310 -23.92 -3.76 -23.05
N SER A 311 -23.47 -2.88 -22.16
CA SER A 311 -23.81 -1.45 -22.22
C SER A 311 -23.33 -0.78 -23.52
N LYS A 312 -22.12 -1.12 -24.00
CA LYS A 312 -21.57 -0.60 -25.26
C LYS A 312 -22.32 -1.12 -26.49
N ILE A 313 -22.69 -2.41 -26.50
CA ILE A 313 -23.49 -3.02 -27.58
C ILE A 313 -24.87 -2.38 -27.65
N VAL A 314 -25.55 -2.24 -26.50
CA VAL A 314 -26.87 -1.61 -26.42
C VAL A 314 -26.80 -0.18 -26.95
N LYS A 315 -25.88 0.66 -26.46
CA LYS A 315 -25.72 2.05 -26.94
C LYS A 315 -25.52 2.13 -28.45
N LYS A 316 -24.66 1.27 -29.01
CA LYS A 316 -24.38 1.21 -30.44
C LYS A 316 -25.67 0.98 -31.24
N HIS A 317 -26.43 -0.05 -30.88
CA HIS A 317 -27.67 -0.41 -31.58
C HIS A 317 -28.79 0.60 -31.39
N LEU A 318 -28.96 1.13 -30.18
CA LEU A 318 -29.97 2.15 -29.92
C LEU A 318 -29.71 3.44 -30.72
N LYS A 319 -28.44 3.85 -30.86
CA LYS A 319 -28.08 4.98 -31.73
C LYS A 319 -28.32 4.69 -33.22
N ALA A 320 -28.03 3.47 -33.68
CA ALA A 320 -28.29 3.07 -35.06
C ALA A 320 -29.79 3.07 -35.38
N ILE A 321 -30.62 2.52 -34.48
CA ILE A 321 -32.08 2.53 -34.59
C ILE A 321 -32.62 3.96 -34.59
N MET A 322 -32.17 4.82 -33.66
CA MET A 322 -32.57 6.23 -33.62
C MET A 322 -32.25 6.92 -34.95
N ARG A 323 -31.02 6.73 -35.47
CA ARG A 323 -30.61 7.28 -36.76
C ARG A 323 -31.46 6.76 -37.93
N ALA A 324 -31.81 5.48 -37.93
CA ALA A 324 -32.66 4.89 -38.97
C ALA A 324 -34.09 5.45 -38.97
N CYS A 325 -34.60 5.84 -37.80
CA CYS A 325 -35.88 6.55 -37.66
C CYS A 325 -35.76 8.02 -38.09
N VAL A 326 -34.73 8.73 -37.63
CA VAL A 326 -34.58 10.20 -37.79
C VAL A 326 -34.16 10.59 -39.21
N ASN A 327 -33.33 9.78 -39.87
CA ASN A 327 -32.82 10.07 -41.22
C ASN A 327 -33.72 9.53 -42.33
N CYS A 328 -34.88 8.96 -41.98
CA CYS A 328 -35.85 8.50 -42.96
C CYS A 328 -36.72 9.66 -43.45
N GLU A 329 -36.96 9.71 -44.76
CA GLU A 329 -37.87 10.66 -45.39
C GLU A 329 -39.10 9.90 -45.89
N GLY A 330 -40.10 9.76 -45.01
CA GLY A 330 -41.36 9.07 -45.29
C GLY A 330 -42.56 9.86 -44.72
N PRO A 331 -43.74 9.78 -45.33
CA PRO A 331 -44.91 10.51 -44.86
C PRO A 331 -45.44 9.94 -43.54
N GLY A 332 -45.93 10.82 -42.65
CA GLY A 332 -46.57 10.40 -41.40
C GLY A 332 -45.66 9.58 -40.48
N ASP A 333 -46.09 8.36 -40.14
CA ASP A 333 -45.38 7.47 -39.21
C ASP A 333 -44.54 6.39 -39.91
N ASP A 334 -44.41 6.42 -41.24
CA ASP A 334 -43.75 5.38 -42.02
C ASP A 334 -42.31 5.13 -41.58
N CYS A 335 -41.60 6.19 -41.15
CA CYS A 335 -40.23 6.11 -40.68
C CYS A 335 -40.05 5.33 -39.36
N PHE A 336 -41.12 5.18 -38.58
CA PHE A 336 -41.13 4.45 -37.31
C PHE A 336 -41.73 3.04 -37.45
N ASN A 337 -42.18 2.67 -38.65
CA ASN A 337 -42.73 1.35 -38.94
C ASN A 337 -41.68 0.45 -39.59
N PRO A 338 -41.21 -0.62 -38.91
CA PRO A 338 -40.18 -1.51 -39.45
C PRO A 338 -40.64 -2.37 -40.63
N ASP A 339 -41.94 -2.44 -40.95
CA ASP A 339 -42.41 -3.10 -42.16
C ASP A 339 -42.32 -2.20 -43.40
N ILE A 340 -42.21 -0.88 -43.20
CA ILE A 340 -42.13 0.12 -44.27
C ILE A 340 -40.70 0.67 -44.40
N ASN A 341 -40.01 0.94 -43.28
CA ASN A 341 -38.63 1.42 -43.25
C ASN A 341 -37.62 0.24 -43.24
N PRO A 342 -36.98 -0.11 -44.38
CA PRO A 342 -36.07 -1.24 -44.46
C PRO A 342 -34.78 -1.03 -43.67
N ALA A 343 -34.33 0.23 -43.52
CA ALA A 343 -33.16 0.56 -42.69
C ALA A 343 -33.48 0.27 -41.22
N LEU A 344 -34.63 0.73 -40.72
CA LEU A 344 -35.09 0.42 -39.37
C LEU A 344 -35.25 -1.08 -39.16
N LYS A 345 -35.86 -1.81 -40.12
CA LYS A 345 -35.98 -3.28 -40.06
C LYS A 345 -34.64 -3.97 -39.92
N ARG A 346 -33.63 -3.50 -40.67
CA ARG A 346 -32.26 -4.04 -40.62
C ARG A 346 -31.62 -3.78 -39.26
N GLU A 347 -31.68 -2.56 -38.75
CA GLU A 347 -31.09 -2.23 -37.45
C GLU A 347 -31.79 -2.96 -36.30
N ILE A 348 -33.12 -3.16 -36.34
CA ILE A 348 -33.84 -3.98 -35.35
C ILE A 348 -33.37 -5.44 -35.40
N LYS A 349 -33.22 -6.02 -36.60
CA LYS A 349 -32.71 -7.38 -36.74
C LYS A 349 -31.28 -7.51 -36.22
N ALA A 350 -30.43 -6.52 -36.48
CA ALA A 350 -29.06 -6.49 -35.96
C ALA A 350 -29.03 -6.39 -34.44
N ALA A 351 -29.85 -5.52 -33.84
CA ALA A 351 -29.97 -5.37 -32.40
C ALA A 351 -30.46 -6.66 -31.72
N ARG A 352 -31.47 -7.32 -32.28
CA ARG A 352 -31.98 -8.61 -31.77
C ARG A 352 -30.98 -9.75 -31.88
N ARG A 353 -30.17 -9.76 -32.94
CA ARG A 353 -29.10 -10.76 -33.12
C ARG A 353 -28.03 -10.64 -32.04
N ASP A 354 -27.81 -9.43 -31.54
CA ASP A 354 -26.85 -9.13 -30.48
C ASP A 354 -27.57 -8.99 -29.11
N ASP A 355 -28.72 -9.66 -28.93
CA ASP A 355 -29.50 -9.79 -27.70
C ASP A 355 -29.95 -8.48 -27.03
N VAL A 356 -30.11 -7.40 -27.80
CA VAL A 356 -30.67 -6.14 -27.27
C VAL A 356 -32.16 -6.34 -26.92
N PRO A 357 -32.58 -6.02 -25.68
CA PRO A 357 -33.98 -6.19 -25.26
C PRO A 357 -35.00 -5.43 -26.12
N ASP A 358 -36.05 -6.12 -26.54
CA ASP A 358 -37.12 -5.58 -27.42
C ASP A 358 -37.83 -4.35 -26.83
N ASN A 359 -37.92 -4.26 -25.50
CA ASN A 359 -38.49 -3.10 -24.82
C ASN A 359 -37.67 -1.82 -25.06
N LEU A 360 -36.33 -1.91 -25.07
CA LEU A 360 -35.45 -0.78 -25.37
C LEU A 360 -35.56 -0.37 -26.83
N ILE A 361 -35.56 -1.34 -27.75
CA ILE A 361 -35.76 -1.10 -29.19
C ILE A 361 -37.07 -0.32 -29.42
N LYS A 362 -38.17 -0.82 -28.86
CA LYS A 362 -39.48 -0.17 -28.98
C LYS A 362 -39.49 1.24 -28.38
N ARG A 363 -38.86 1.43 -27.22
CA ARG A 363 -38.75 2.74 -26.56
C ARG A 363 -38.02 3.75 -27.43
N ILE A 364 -36.94 3.37 -28.11
CA ILE A 364 -36.19 4.27 -28.99
C ILE A 364 -37.01 4.68 -30.21
N ILE A 365 -37.74 3.75 -30.83
CA ILE A 365 -38.64 4.05 -31.94
C ILE A 365 -39.73 5.04 -31.49
N GLN A 366 -40.28 4.84 -30.29
CA GLN A 366 -41.28 5.75 -29.70
C GLN A 366 -40.70 7.13 -29.36
N PHE A 367 -39.45 7.23 -28.93
CA PHE A 367 -38.77 8.50 -28.72
C PHE A 367 -38.52 9.23 -30.04
N ALA A 368 -38.07 8.52 -31.07
CA ALA A 368 -37.91 9.10 -32.40
C ALA A 368 -39.25 9.68 -32.90
N ARG A 369 -40.36 8.95 -32.70
CA ARG A 369 -41.72 9.39 -33.06
C ARG A 369 -42.18 10.64 -32.30
N GLN A 370 -41.68 10.85 -31.09
CA GLN A 370 -41.96 12.05 -30.29
C GLN A 370 -41.07 13.26 -30.66
N GLY A 371 -40.20 13.12 -31.66
CA GLY A 371 -39.35 14.21 -32.17
C GLY A 371 -37.96 14.27 -31.52
N PHE A 372 -37.59 13.31 -30.66
CA PHE A 372 -36.21 13.22 -30.18
C PHE A 372 -35.28 12.77 -31.31
N LYS A 373 -34.13 13.43 -31.46
CA LYS A 373 -33.17 13.17 -32.54
C LYS A 373 -31.90 12.44 -32.10
N ASP A 374 -31.66 12.39 -30.79
CA ASP A 374 -30.51 11.70 -30.20
C ASP A 374 -30.90 11.07 -28.87
N ILE A 375 -30.05 10.19 -28.37
CA ILE A 375 -30.21 9.50 -27.09
C ILE A 375 -28.96 9.68 -26.24
N SER A 376 -29.18 9.95 -24.96
CA SER A 376 -28.16 9.69 -23.94
C SER A 376 -28.34 8.28 -23.41
N PHE A 377 -27.28 7.48 -23.47
CA PHE A 377 -27.21 6.17 -22.85
C PHE A 377 -25.81 6.03 -22.26
N ASP A 378 -25.75 5.84 -20.95
CA ASP A 378 -24.50 5.72 -20.21
C ASP A 378 -23.87 4.36 -20.49
N THR A 379 -22.55 4.33 -20.58
CA THR A 379 -21.76 3.11 -20.79
C THR A 379 -20.81 2.94 -19.65
N TYR A 380 -20.59 1.69 -19.29
CA TYR A 380 -19.57 1.36 -18.31
C TYR A 380 -18.20 1.15 -18.98
N ASP A 381 -17.16 1.20 -18.17
CA ASP A 381 -15.80 0.87 -18.53
C ASP A 381 -15.16 -0.05 -17.48
N THR A 382 -13.92 -0.44 -17.71
CA THR A 382 -13.16 -1.36 -16.88
C THR A 382 -12.21 -0.62 -15.93
N ASP A 383 -12.36 0.69 -15.76
CA ASP A 383 -11.59 1.40 -14.75
C ASP A 383 -12.08 0.92 -13.37
N TRP A 384 -11.16 0.66 -12.44
CA TRP A 384 -11.49 0.02 -11.16
C TRP A 384 -12.40 0.88 -10.25
N ASP A 385 -12.44 2.20 -10.48
CA ASP A 385 -13.32 3.15 -9.80
C ASP A 385 -14.63 3.43 -10.57
N SER A 386 -14.86 2.69 -11.66
CA SER A 386 -16.05 2.82 -12.49
C SER A 386 -17.32 2.35 -11.79
N GLU A 387 -18.46 2.83 -12.31
CA GLU A 387 -19.76 2.41 -11.82
C GLU A 387 -19.98 0.89 -11.96
N ALA A 388 -19.38 0.22 -12.96
CA ALA A 388 -19.49 -1.23 -13.08
C ALA A 388 -18.87 -1.95 -11.87
N TYR A 389 -17.64 -1.61 -11.49
CA TYR A 389 -17.00 -2.18 -10.30
C TYR A 389 -17.76 -1.86 -9.01
N LEU A 390 -18.39 -0.68 -8.93
CA LEU A 390 -19.25 -0.32 -7.79
C LEU A 390 -20.53 -1.17 -7.70
N THR A 391 -20.97 -1.84 -8.78
CA THR A 391 -22.18 -2.69 -8.77
C THR A 391 -21.91 -4.16 -8.44
N VAL A 392 -20.68 -4.64 -8.50
CA VAL A 392 -20.30 -6.02 -8.15
C VAL A 392 -19.84 -6.14 -6.70
N SER A 393 -19.66 -7.36 -6.20
CA SER A 393 -19.22 -7.63 -4.83
C SER A 393 -17.78 -8.12 -4.74
N GLY A 394 -17.21 -8.13 -3.54
CA GLY A 394 -15.87 -8.67 -3.27
C GLY A 394 -14.71 -7.72 -3.62
N GLN A 395 -15.01 -6.46 -3.92
CA GLN A 395 -14.02 -5.47 -4.38
C GLN A 395 -13.43 -4.62 -3.25
N ASN A 396 -13.99 -4.71 -2.03
CA ASN A 396 -13.59 -3.94 -0.86
C ASN A 396 -12.88 -4.80 0.21
N SER A 397 -12.48 -6.02 -0.15
CA SER A 397 -11.64 -6.88 0.68
C SER A 397 -10.53 -7.55 -0.12
N ASN A 398 -9.41 -7.78 0.55
CA ASN A 398 -8.45 -8.81 0.16
C ASN A 398 -8.96 -10.14 0.68
N ASN A 399 -8.84 -11.20 -0.13
CA ASN A 399 -9.31 -12.52 0.19
C ASN A 399 -8.11 -13.45 0.28
N SER A 400 -8.05 -14.29 1.32
CA SER A 400 -6.98 -15.27 1.47
C SER A 400 -7.53 -16.61 1.91
N VAL A 401 -6.97 -17.67 1.34
CA VAL A 401 -7.22 -19.04 1.78
C VAL A 401 -6.12 -19.47 2.71
N ARG A 402 -6.50 -20.02 3.87
CA ARG A 402 -5.55 -20.55 4.83
C ARG A 402 -5.43 -22.07 4.66
N VAL A 403 -4.20 -22.53 4.43
CA VAL A 403 -3.85 -23.92 4.14
C VAL A 403 -2.93 -24.49 5.21
N THR A 404 -3.01 -25.79 5.44
CA THR A 404 -2.11 -26.53 6.34
C THR A 404 -1.06 -27.30 5.54
N ASP A 405 0.03 -27.69 6.19
CA ASP A 405 1.02 -28.61 5.61
C ASP A 405 0.38 -29.94 5.19
N GLU A 406 -0.63 -30.41 5.92
CA GLU A 406 -1.37 -31.63 5.58
C GLU A 406 -2.08 -31.50 4.22
N PHE A 407 -2.76 -30.37 3.99
CA PHE A 407 -3.39 -30.10 2.70
C PHE A 407 -2.36 -30.05 1.57
N LEU A 408 -1.26 -29.32 1.77
CA LEU A 408 -0.22 -29.17 0.72
C LEU A 408 0.47 -30.50 0.40
N ARG A 409 0.73 -31.34 1.41
CA ARG A 409 1.21 -32.72 1.19
C ARG A 409 0.16 -33.56 0.45
N ALA A 410 -1.12 -33.39 0.74
CA ALA A 410 -2.19 -34.05 -0.02
C ALA A 410 -2.24 -33.56 -1.48
N VAL A 411 -1.96 -32.28 -1.76
CA VAL A 411 -1.82 -31.78 -3.15
C VAL A 411 -0.66 -32.49 -3.87
N GLU A 412 0.51 -32.55 -3.24
CA GLU A 412 1.70 -33.20 -3.82
C GLU A 412 1.48 -34.69 -4.08
N MET A 413 0.84 -35.39 -3.13
CA MET A 413 0.56 -36.82 -3.22
C MET A 413 -0.67 -37.16 -4.07
N ASP A 414 -1.39 -36.14 -4.56
CA ASP A 414 -2.72 -36.29 -5.14
C ASP A 414 -3.61 -37.14 -4.21
N GLY A 415 -3.94 -36.57 -3.04
CA GLY A 415 -4.77 -37.17 -2.01
C GLY A 415 -6.18 -36.60 -2.00
N ASP A 416 -7.05 -37.23 -1.21
CA ASP A 416 -8.38 -36.70 -0.94
C ASP A 416 -8.33 -35.62 0.15
N TRP A 417 -9.21 -34.64 0.05
CA TRP A 417 -9.43 -33.58 1.03
C TRP A 417 -10.90 -33.51 1.42
N THR A 418 -11.19 -33.38 2.71
CA THR A 418 -12.56 -33.38 3.23
C THR A 418 -12.94 -31.98 3.73
N LEU A 419 -14.02 -31.45 3.18
CA LEU A 419 -14.66 -30.24 3.70
C LEU A 419 -15.52 -30.59 4.91
N THR A 420 -15.43 -29.80 5.99
CA THR A 420 -15.97 -30.16 7.31
C THR A 420 -17.03 -29.19 7.80
N ARG A 421 -18.22 -29.71 8.13
CA ARG A 421 -19.34 -28.92 8.68
C ARG A 421 -18.97 -28.30 10.02
N ARG A 422 -19.36 -27.04 10.27
CA ARG A 422 -18.95 -26.33 11.50
C ARG A 422 -19.77 -26.69 12.72
N LEU A 423 -21.02 -27.14 12.55
CA LEU A 423 -21.88 -27.45 13.69
C LEU A 423 -21.64 -28.82 14.32
N ASP A 424 -21.35 -29.85 13.51
CA ASP A 424 -21.26 -31.24 13.98
C ASP A 424 -19.97 -31.95 13.58
N GLY A 425 -19.03 -31.25 12.90
CA GLY A 425 -17.73 -31.79 12.51
C GLY A 425 -17.79 -32.91 11.47
N LYS A 426 -18.96 -33.17 10.87
CA LYS A 426 -19.11 -34.24 9.89
C LYS A 426 -18.63 -33.80 8.50
N PRO A 427 -18.22 -34.76 7.64
CA PRO A 427 -17.92 -34.47 6.24
C PRO A 427 -19.10 -33.78 5.54
N ALA A 428 -18.83 -32.63 4.93
CA ALA A 428 -19.74 -31.95 4.01
C ALA A 428 -19.57 -32.49 2.58
N LYS A 429 -18.32 -32.58 2.12
CA LYS A 429 -17.93 -33.00 0.77
C LYS A 429 -16.49 -33.53 0.82
N SER A 430 -16.16 -34.53 0.01
CA SER A 430 -14.78 -34.96 -0.21
C SER A 430 -14.40 -34.70 -1.66
N LEU A 431 -13.18 -34.21 -1.88
CA LEU A 431 -12.65 -33.71 -3.14
C LEU A 431 -11.20 -34.18 -3.30
N ARG A 432 -10.64 -34.05 -4.51
CA ARG A 432 -9.18 -34.16 -4.68
C ARG A 432 -8.52 -32.87 -4.21
N ALA A 433 -7.48 -32.98 -3.39
CA ALA A 433 -6.74 -31.81 -2.92
C ALA A 433 -6.18 -30.99 -4.09
N ARG A 434 -5.69 -31.68 -5.13
CA ARG A 434 -5.19 -31.08 -6.36
C ARG A 434 -6.24 -30.26 -7.11
N GLU A 435 -7.46 -30.78 -7.30
CA GLU A 435 -8.53 -30.02 -7.95
C GLU A 435 -8.85 -28.70 -7.23
N LEU A 436 -8.80 -28.69 -5.90
CA LEU A 436 -9.01 -27.48 -5.11
C LEU A 436 -7.83 -26.51 -5.22
N TRP A 437 -6.60 -27.04 -5.33
CA TRP A 437 -5.39 -26.25 -5.56
C TRP A 437 -5.36 -25.61 -6.95
N ASP A 438 -5.68 -26.38 -8.00
CA ASP A 438 -5.77 -25.88 -9.38
C ASP A 438 -6.78 -24.73 -9.48
N LYS A 439 -7.87 -24.83 -8.72
CA LYS A 439 -8.89 -23.78 -8.62
C LYS A 439 -8.37 -22.50 -7.96
N ILE A 440 -7.54 -22.63 -6.92
CA ILE A 440 -6.85 -21.52 -6.26
C ILE A 440 -5.87 -20.86 -7.24
N GLY A 441 -5.07 -21.67 -7.95
CA GLY A 441 -4.12 -21.21 -8.97
C GLY A 441 -4.81 -20.40 -10.05
N TYR A 442 -5.89 -20.95 -10.63
CA TYR A 442 -6.67 -20.26 -11.65
C TYR A 442 -7.29 -18.95 -11.14
N ALA A 443 -7.86 -18.95 -9.93
CA ALA A 443 -8.48 -17.75 -9.37
C ALA A 443 -7.45 -16.63 -9.13
N ALA A 444 -6.29 -16.98 -8.59
CA ALA A 444 -5.18 -16.06 -8.38
C ALA A 444 -4.66 -15.50 -9.71
N TRP A 445 -4.50 -16.34 -10.74
CA TRP A 445 -4.12 -15.91 -12.08
C TRP A 445 -5.15 -14.96 -12.71
N ALA A 446 -6.45 -15.28 -12.57
CA ALA A 446 -7.53 -14.53 -13.21
C ALA A 446 -7.87 -13.21 -12.50
N SER A 447 -7.62 -13.11 -11.18
CA SER A 447 -8.12 -11.99 -10.37
C SER A 447 -7.18 -11.48 -9.27
N ALA A 448 -5.96 -12.02 -9.15
CA ALA A 448 -4.99 -11.78 -8.08
C ALA A 448 -5.44 -12.21 -6.67
N ASP A 449 -6.60 -12.87 -6.54
CA ASP A 449 -7.14 -13.42 -5.29
C ASP A 449 -7.67 -14.85 -5.53
N PRO A 450 -7.67 -15.72 -4.49
CA PRO A 450 -7.22 -15.43 -3.14
C PRO A 450 -5.70 -15.55 -2.99
N GLY A 451 -5.14 -14.77 -2.06
CA GLY A 451 -3.81 -15.02 -1.52
C GLY A 451 -3.76 -16.28 -0.64
N ILE A 452 -2.58 -16.69 -0.19
CA ILE A 452 -2.38 -17.89 0.64
C ILE A 452 -1.78 -17.53 2.00
N GLN A 453 -2.28 -18.21 3.05
CA GLN A 453 -1.70 -18.19 4.39
C GLN A 453 -1.31 -19.61 4.81
N PHE A 454 -0.03 -19.82 5.13
CA PHE A 454 0.50 -21.12 5.55
C PHE A 454 0.33 -21.32 7.05
N HIS A 455 -0.81 -21.90 7.45
CA HIS A 455 -1.22 -22.00 8.85
C HIS A 455 -0.19 -22.67 9.76
N THR A 456 0.40 -23.77 9.28
CA THR A 456 1.41 -24.54 10.03
C THR A 456 2.65 -23.69 10.27
N THR A 457 3.27 -23.16 9.20
CA THR A 457 4.43 -22.26 9.31
C THR A 457 4.16 -21.06 10.23
N ILE A 458 3.01 -20.39 10.08
CA ILE A 458 2.64 -19.25 10.92
C ILE A 458 2.62 -19.63 12.41
N ASN A 459 2.11 -20.80 12.77
CA ASN A 459 1.99 -21.23 14.17
C ASN A 459 3.28 -21.86 14.73
N ASP A 460 4.13 -22.45 13.88
CA ASP A 460 5.46 -22.93 14.27
C ASP A 460 6.35 -21.78 14.81
N TRP A 461 6.20 -20.58 14.23
CA TRP A 461 6.87 -19.35 14.66
C TRP A 461 6.11 -18.56 15.73
N HIS A 462 5.00 -19.07 16.24
CA HIS A 462 4.19 -18.33 17.21
C HIS A 462 4.89 -18.21 18.58
N THR A 463 5.11 -16.97 19.01
CA THR A 463 5.71 -16.66 20.32
C THR A 463 4.74 -16.84 21.49
N CYS A 464 3.42 -16.92 21.25
CA CYS A 464 2.40 -16.90 22.31
C CYS A 464 1.28 -17.97 22.18
N PRO A 465 1.61 -19.25 21.90
CA PRO A 465 0.61 -20.29 21.64
C PRO A 465 -0.30 -20.62 22.83
N ALA A 466 0.07 -20.27 24.07
CA ALA A 466 -0.83 -20.45 25.22
C ALA A 466 -2.09 -19.56 25.12
N GLY A 467 -2.03 -18.47 24.34
CA GLY A 467 -3.16 -17.59 24.05
C GLY A 467 -4.12 -18.11 22.97
N GLY A 468 -3.75 -19.18 22.26
CA GLY A 468 -4.50 -19.74 21.15
C GLY A 468 -3.68 -19.80 19.85
N GLU A 469 -4.32 -20.25 18.78
CA GLU A 469 -3.71 -20.29 17.45
C GLU A 469 -3.84 -18.93 16.74
N ILE A 470 -2.87 -18.60 15.90
CA ILE A 470 -3.00 -17.51 14.93
C ILE A 470 -3.91 -17.99 13.79
N ARG A 471 -5.05 -17.31 13.63
CA ARG A 471 -6.11 -17.70 12.68
C ARG A 471 -6.28 -16.74 11.50
N ALA A 472 -5.77 -15.53 11.60
CA ALA A 472 -5.97 -14.50 10.59
C ALA A 472 -4.78 -13.54 10.56
N SER A 473 -4.88 -12.56 9.66
CA SER A 473 -3.94 -11.46 9.52
C SER A 473 -4.70 -10.14 9.43
N ASN A 474 -3.97 -9.03 9.43
CA ASN A 474 -4.50 -7.74 8.98
C ASN A 474 -4.66 -7.70 7.43
N PRO A 475 -5.19 -6.59 6.85
CA PRO A 475 -5.42 -6.45 5.40
C PRO A 475 -4.26 -6.77 4.46
N CYS A 476 -3.02 -6.52 4.86
CA CYS A 476 -1.86 -6.67 3.97
C CYS A 476 -0.97 -7.88 4.33
N SER A 477 -1.45 -8.75 5.23
CA SER A 477 -0.82 -10.00 5.66
C SER A 477 0.53 -9.87 6.37
N GLU A 478 0.96 -8.68 6.79
CA GLU A 478 2.22 -8.47 7.52
C GLU A 478 2.09 -8.64 9.05
N TYR A 479 0.89 -8.44 9.60
CA TYR A 479 0.61 -8.65 11.02
C TYR A 479 -0.11 -9.99 11.21
N MET A 480 0.59 -10.94 11.85
CA MET A 480 0.14 -12.30 12.11
C MET A 480 0.21 -12.56 13.61
N PHE A 481 -0.92 -12.42 14.30
CA PHE A 481 -1.00 -12.64 15.74
C PHE A 481 -2.41 -13.09 16.14
N LEU A 482 -2.65 -13.21 17.44
CA LEU A 482 -3.92 -13.65 18.00
C LEU A 482 -5.09 -12.74 17.58
N ASP A 483 -6.28 -13.33 17.51
CA ASP A 483 -7.51 -12.59 17.28
C ASP A 483 -7.74 -11.52 18.35
N ASP A 484 -8.47 -10.46 17.97
CA ASP A 484 -8.78 -9.31 18.82
C ASP A 484 -7.51 -8.63 19.37
N THR A 485 -6.52 -8.47 18.51
CA THR A 485 -5.30 -7.70 18.80
C THR A 485 -5.03 -6.66 17.72
N ALA A 486 -4.20 -5.67 18.05
CA ALA A 486 -3.84 -4.58 17.15
C ALA A 486 -2.33 -4.37 17.11
N CYS A 487 -1.84 -3.89 15.97
CA CYS A 487 -0.44 -3.56 15.76
C CYS A 487 -0.27 -2.12 15.25
N ASN A 488 0.65 -1.39 15.88
CA ASN A 488 1.16 -0.11 15.42
C ASN A 488 2.50 -0.30 14.72
N LEU A 489 2.71 0.44 13.63
CA LEU A 489 3.84 0.19 12.73
C LEU A 489 4.72 1.42 12.57
N ALA A 490 5.99 1.17 12.26
CA ALA A 490 6.89 2.18 11.73
C ALA A 490 7.82 1.53 10.71
N SER A 491 8.39 2.33 9.82
CA SER A 491 9.35 1.84 8.83
C SER A 491 10.56 2.74 8.75
N LEU A 492 11.75 2.14 8.76
CA LEU A 492 13.03 2.81 8.55
C LEU A 492 13.34 2.91 7.06
N ASN A 493 13.79 4.06 6.57
CA ASN A 493 14.26 4.22 5.19
C ASN A 493 15.72 3.75 5.11
N LEU A 494 15.97 2.55 4.60
CA LEU A 494 17.30 1.93 4.62
C LEU A 494 18.37 2.77 3.91
N LEU A 495 17.99 3.53 2.88
CA LEU A 495 18.92 4.37 2.13
C LEU A 495 19.50 5.52 2.99
N GLN A 496 18.78 5.99 4.01
CA GLN A 496 19.28 7.03 4.93
C GLN A 496 20.38 6.53 5.87
N PHE A 497 20.57 5.22 5.96
CA PHE A 497 21.64 4.59 6.74
C PHE A 497 22.83 4.20 5.88
N ARG A 498 22.85 4.57 4.59
CA ARG A 498 24.02 4.38 3.72
C ARG A 498 24.90 5.62 3.80
N ASN A 499 26.15 5.43 4.15
CA ASN A 499 27.13 6.51 4.17
C ASN A 499 27.42 6.98 2.73
N GLU A 500 27.32 8.29 2.48
CA GLU A 500 27.44 8.86 1.13
C GLU A 500 28.83 8.69 0.51
N GLU A 501 29.89 8.65 1.34
CA GLU A 501 31.28 8.58 0.90
C GLU A 501 31.75 7.14 0.71
N THR A 502 31.59 6.31 1.75
CA THR A 502 32.06 4.91 1.76
C THR A 502 31.10 3.97 1.05
N LYS A 503 29.85 4.40 0.83
CA LYS A 503 28.73 3.60 0.29
C LYS A 503 28.35 2.38 1.16
N GLN A 504 28.96 2.21 2.32
CA GLN A 504 28.65 1.18 3.30
C GLN A 504 27.46 1.59 4.19
N ILE A 505 26.86 0.62 4.87
CA ILE A 505 25.80 0.87 5.85
C ILE A 505 26.42 1.37 7.16
N ASP A 506 25.94 2.51 7.67
CA ASP A 506 26.19 2.94 9.05
C ASP A 506 25.34 2.09 10.00
N ILE A 507 25.90 0.94 10.37
CA ILE A 507 25.22 -0.05 11.22
C ILE A 507 24.88 0.54 12.59
N ASP A 508 25.76 1.37 13.16
CA ASP A 508 25.51 1.95 14.49
C ASP A 508 24.36 2.98 14.46
N SER A 509 24.24 3.77 13.38
CA SER A 509 23.09 4.65 13.14
C SER A 509 21.80 3.85 12.96
N TYR A 510 21.87 2.74 12.24
CA TYR A 510 20.73 1.84 12.04
C TYR A 510 20.27 1.22 13.35
N GLU A 511 21.16 0.63 14.14
CA GLU A 511 20.84 0.03 15.44
C GLU A 511 20.27 1.06 16.43
N HIS A 512 20.81 2.28 16.44
CA HIS A 512 20.29 3.39 17.25
C HIS A 512 18.86 3.75 16.87
N ALA A 513 18.59 3.92 15.58
CA ALA A 513 17.24 4.21 15.09
C ALA A 513 16.27 3.06 15.42
N VAL A 514 16.69 1.80 15.22
CA VAL A 514 15.89 0.61 15.59
C VAL A 514 15.51 0.68 17.06
N ARG A 515 16.48 0.86 17.97
CA ARG A 515 16.22 0.93 19.42
C ARG A 515 15.21 2.04 19.77
N LEU A 516 15.41 3.26 19.27
CA LEU A 516 14.51 4.39 19.59
C LEU A 516 13.10 4.16 19.04
N TRP A 517 12.97 3.64 17.83
CA TRP A 517 11.66 3.37 17.23
C TRP A 517 10.95 2.17 17.87
N THR A 518 11.66 1.18 18.42
CA THR A 518 11.04 0.15 19.27
C THR A 518 10.37 0.79 20.50
N VAL A 519 11.05 1.74 21.15
CA VAL A 519 10.50 2.47 22.32
C VAL A 519 9.30 3.34 21.91
N VAL A 520 9.35 4.02 20.76
CA VAL A 520 8.18 4.74 20.23
C VAL A 520 6.98 3.82 20.08
N LEU A 521 7.18 2.65 19.47
CA LEU A 521 6.08 1.72 19.22
C LEU A 521 5.51 1.17 20.54
N GLU A 522 6.34 0.86 21.53
CA GLU A 522 5.91 0.43 22.86
C GLU A 522 5.11 1.50 23.60
N ILE A 523 5.55 2.77 23.54
CA ILE A 523 4.82 3.90 24.11
C ILE A 523 3.46 4.08 23.41
N SER A 524 3.41 3.88 22.10
CA SER A 524 2.17 3.93 21.33
C SER A 524 1.13 2.90 21.78
N VAL A 525 1.54 1.73 22.29
CA VAL A 525 0.61 0.78 22.94
C VAL A 525 0.04 1.37 24.23
N LEU A 526 0.89 2.00 25.06
CA LEU A 526 0.49 2.58 26.35
C LEU A 526 -0.54 3.71 26.21
N MET A 527 -0.40 4.57 25.20
CA MET A 527 -1.29 5.73 25.03
C MET A 527 -2.58 5.44 24.26
N ALA A 528 -2.72 4.27 23.64
CA ALA A 528 -3.77 4.01 22.65
C ALA A 528 -5.16 3.76 23.25
N GLN A 529 -6.19 4.04 22.44
CA GLN A 529 -7.56 3.54 22.63
C GLN A 529 -8.03 2.70 21.42
N PHE A 530 -9.00 1.82 21.66
CA PHE A 530 -9.44 0.76 20.75
C PHE A 530 -10.98 0.63 20.69
N PRO A 531 -11.57 0.09 19.61
CA PRO A 531 -13.03 0.13 19.39
C PRO A 531 -13.85 -0.91 20.17
N SER A 532 -13.19 -1.90 20.79
CA SER A 532 -13.79 -2.94 21.64
C SER A 532 -12.95 -3.18 22.89
N LYS A 533 -13.53 -3.86 23.88
CA LYS A 533 -12.87 -4.15 25.16
C LYS A 533 -11.78 -5.21 24.98
N GLU A 534 -12.08 -6.22 24.18
CA GLU A 534 -11.23 -7.38 23.92
C GLU A 534 -9.94 -6.91 23.24
N ILE A 535 -10.08 -6.07 22.20
CA ILE A 535 -8.93 -5.48 21.50
C ILE A 535 -8.10 -4.61 22.43
N ALA A 536 -8.74 -3.78 23.26
CA ALA A 536 -8.02 -2.95 24.22
C ALA A 536 -7.22 -3.81 25.22
N GLN A 537 -7.80 -4.90 25.72
CA GLN A 537 -7.15 -5.72 26.74
C GLN A 537 -6.02 -6.54 26.14
N LEU A 538 -6.29 -7.27 25.07
CA LEU A 538 -5.29 -8.18 24.49
C LEU A 538 -4.13 -7.40 23.84
N SER A 539 -4.40 -6.25 23.22
CA SER A 539 -3.31 -5.40 22.71
C SER A 539 -2.42 -4.86 23.85
N TYR A 540 -2.99 -4.59 25.03
CA TYR A 540 -2.22 -4.20 26.21
C TYR A 540 -1.49 -5.37 26.88
N ASP A 541 -2.11 -6.56 26.91
CA ASP A 541 -1.58 -7.77 27.53
C ASP A 541 -0.39 -8.35 26.75
N TYR A 542 -0.43 -8.30 25.42
CA TYR A 542 0.61 -8.86 24.53
C TYR A 542 1.58 -7.82 23.94
N ARG A 543 1.16 -6.56 23.81
CA ARG A 543 2.02 -5.43 23.42
C ARG A 543 2.75 -5.65 22.09
N THR A 544 2.01 -6.05 21.06
CA THR A 544 2.58 -6.36 19.73
C THR A 544 2.98 -5.08 18.99
N LEU A 545 4.17 -5.10 18.40
CA LEU A 545 4.74 -4.02 17.61
C LEU A 545 5.03 -4.49 16.19
N GLY A 546 5.22 -3.54 15.28
CA GLY A 546 5.65 -3.82 13.92
C GLY A 546 6.62 -2.78 13.38
N LEU A 547 7.87 -2.82 13.85
CA LEU A 547 8.95 -2.10 13.19
C LEU A 547 9.37 -2.84 11.93
N GLY A 548 9.46 -2.12 10.82
CA GLY A 548 9.93 -2.62 9.54
C GLY A 548 10.89 -1.66 8.87
N TYR A 549 11.08 -1.88 7.58
CA TYR A 549 11.88 -1.00 6.73
C TYR A 549 11.20 -0.76 5.38
N ALA A 550 11.73 0.21 4.65
CA ALA A 550 11.40 0.51 3.26
C ALA A 550 12.67 0.72 2.45
N ASN A 551 12.50 0.80 1.13
CA ASN A 551 13.54 1.23 0.19
C ASN A 551 14.72 0.26 0.04
N VAL A 552 14.53 -1.03 0.30
CA VAL A 552 15.60 -2.03 0.10
C VAL A 552 16.00 -2.15 -1.37
N GLY A 553 15.04 -2.13 -2.29
CA GLY A 553 15.32 -2.14 -3.73
C GLY A 553 16.08 -0.89 -4.17
N GLY A 554 15.70 0.28 -3.66
CA GLY A 554 16.42 1.53 -3.90
C GLY A 554 17.85 1.51 -3.33
N LEU A 555 18.04 0.94 -2.13
CA LEU A 555 19.35 0.75 -1.52
C LEU A 555 20.26 -0.15 -2.37
N LEU A 556 19.77 -1.32 -2.77
CA LEU A 556 20.54 -2.30 -3.56
C LEU A 556 20.93 -1.70 -4.92
N MET A 557 19.95 -1.13 -5.64
CA MET A 557 20.18 -0.49 -6.94
C MET A 557 21.19 0.66 -6.84
N SER A 558 21.04 1.56 -5.86
CA SER A 558 21.97 2.67 -5.62
C SER A 558 23.37 2.20 -5.23
N SER A 559 23.50 0.96 -4.77
CA SER A 559 24.77 0.32 -4.39
C SER A 559 25.40 -0.48 -5.54
N GLY A 560 24.78 -0.50 -6.73
CA GLY A 560 25.26 -1.29 -7.86
C GLY A 560 25.01 -2.80 -7.68
N ILE A 561 24.10 -3.19 -6.79
CA ILE A 561 23.80 -4.58 -6.45
C ILE A 561 22.43 -4.94 -7.02
N ALA A 562 22.38 -6.02 -7.79
CA ALA A 562 21.12 -6.54 -8.32
C ALA A 562 20.21 -7.02 -7.20
N TYR A 563 18.92 -6.67 -7.27
CA TYR A 563 17.90 -7.17 -6.34
C TYR A 563 17.86 -8.70 -6.38
N ASP A 564 17.92 -9.28 -7.59
CA ASP A 564 18.04 -10.72 -7.80
C ASP A 564 19.51 -11.19 -7.74
N SER A 565 20.14 -11.08 -6.58
CA SER A 565 21.49 -11.62 -6.35
C SER A 565 21.63 -12.22 -4.95
N GLU A 566 22.59 -13.14 -4.80
CA GLU A 566 22.93 -13.71 -3.49
C GLU A 566 23.35 -12.60 -2.51
N ALA A 567 24.18 -11.65 -2.96
CA ALA A 567 24.58 -10.49 -2.16
C ALA A 567 23.40 -9.61 -1.75
N GLY A 568 22.47 -9.32 -2.66
CA GLY A 568 21.27 -8.52 -2.37
C GLY A 568 20.37 -9.18 -1.33
N ARG A 569 20.18 -10.51 -1.43
CA ARG A 569 19.43 -11.31 -0.45
C ARG A 569 20.15 -11.38 0.90
N ALA A 570 21.47 -11.57 0.91
CA ALA A 570 22.27 -11.61 2.14
C ALA A 570 22.21 -10.27 2.90
N ILE A 571 22.40 -9.14 2.21
CA ILE A 571 22.29 -7.79 2.81
C ILE A 571 20.89 -7.58 3.40
N THR A 572 19.85 -7.93 2.65
CA THR A 572 18.46 -7.79 3.11
C THR A 572 18.17 -8.67 4.33
N GLY A 573 18.66 -9.90 4.34
CA GLY A 573 18.59 -10.81 5.48
C GLY A 573 19.28 -10.25 6.72
N ALA A 574 20.50 -9.73 6.60
CA ALA A 574 21.22 -9.17 7.75
C ALA A 574 20.60 -7.88 8.29
N LEU A 575 20.11 -6.98 7.42
CA LEU A 575 19.38 -5.79 7.89
C LEU A 575 18.12 -6.19 8.66
N SER A 576 17.38 -7.19 8.15
CA SER A 576 16.21 -7.76 8.85
C SER A 576 16.60 -8.39 10.18
N ALA A 577 17.70 -9.15 10.23
CA ALA A 577 18.22 -9.79 11.44
C ALA A 577 18.67 -8.78 12.51
N ILE A 578 19.42 -7.74 12.12
CA ILE A 578 19.85 -6.66 13.02
C ILE A 578 18.62 -5.95 13.58
N MET A 579 17.68 -5.55 12.72
CA MET A 579 16.46 -4.85 13.16
C MET A 579 15.70 -5.63 14.22
N THR A 580 15.39 -6.90 13.95
CA THR A 580 14.58 -7.70 14.87
C THR A 580 15.34 -8.11 16.12
N GLY A 581 16.63 -8.47 16.00
CA GLY A 581 17.47 -8.79 17.15
C GLY A 581 17.60 -7.60 18.11
N ILE A 582 17.86 -6.40 17.58
CA ILE A 582 17.94 -5.17 18.39
C ILE A 582 16.58 -4.78 18.97
N CYS A 583 15.48 -4.97 18.23
CA CYS A 583 14.13 -4.80 18.77
C CYS A 583 13.89 -5.68 20.01
N TYR A 584 14.21 -6.99 19.94
CA TYR A 584 14.01 -7.88 21.08
C TYR A 584 14.99 -7.62 22.22
N ALA A 585 16.24 -7.26 21.94
CA ALA A 585 17.19 -6.80 22.96
C ALA A 585 16.65 -5.55 23.69
N THR A 586 16.10 -4.59 22.94
CA THR A 586 15.45 -3.40 23.49
C THR A 586 14.19 -3.75 24.28
N SER A 587 13.41 -4.73 23.81
CA SER A 587 12.24 -5.25 24.53
C SER A 587 12.62 -5.91 25.86
N ALA A 588 13.73 -6.65 25.90
CA ALA A 588 14.26 -7.23 27.13
C ALA A 588 14.83 -6.17 28.09
N GLU A 589 15.48 -5.12 27.56
CA GLU A 589 15.89 -3.95 28.33
C GLU A 589 14.67 -3.26 28.98
N MET A 590 13.59 -3.04 28.22
CA MET A 590 12.34 -2.50 28.76
C MET A 590 11.69 -3.44 29.77
N ALA A 591 11.77 -4.76 29.58
CA ALA A 591 11.25 -5.74 30.52
C ALA A 591 11.96 -5.70 31.87
N ARG A 592 13.29 -5.46 31.87
CA ARG A 592 14.06 -5.26 33.10
C ARG A 592 13.52 -4.09 33.93
N GLU A 593 13.17 -2.98 33.28
CA GLU A 593 12.73 -1.74 33.95
C GLU A 593 11.24 -1.71 34.28
N ARG A 594 10.40 -2.31 33.41
CA ARG A 594 8.93 -2.15 33.43
C ARG A 594 8.17 -3.46 33.60
N GLY A 595 8.88 -4.59 33.69
CA GLY A 595 8.30 -5.93 33.65
C GLY A 595 7.98 -6.39 32.23
N THR A 596 7.83 -7.69 32.07
CA THR A 596 7.45 -8.32 30.78
C THR A 596 6.02 -7.95 30.36
N PHE A 597 5.62 -8.32 29.14
CA PHE A 597 4.19 -8.33 28.82
C PHE A 597 3.43 -9.31 29.73
N ALA A 598 2.13 -9.10 29.92
CA ALA A 598 1.36 -9.75 30.96
C ALA A 598 1.29 -11.28 30.80
N ARG A 599 1.27 -11.74 29.54
CA ARG A 599 1.18 -13.16 29.15
C ARG A 599 2.53 -13.82 28.90
N PHE A 600 3.64 -13.21 29.30
CA PHE A 600 4.97 -13.77 29.05
C PHE A 600 5.20 -15.08 29.79
N GLN A 601 4.82 -15.17 31.07
CA GLN A 601 5.20 -16.31 31.91
C GLN A 601 4.64 -17.65 31.39
N GLU A 602 3.40 -17.65 30.90
CA GLU A 602 2.77 -18.83 30.29
C GLU A 602 3.33 -19.15 28.90
N ASN A 603 3.96 -18.18 28.23
CA ASN A 603 4.51 -18.31 26.88
C ASN A 603 6.05 -18.35 26.84
N ARG A 604 6.73 -18.30 27.99
CA ARG A 604 8.19 -18.12 28.09
C ARG A 604 8.97 -19.12 27.25
N GLU A 605 8.64 -20.40 27.37
CA GLU A 605 9.36 -21.46 26.66
C GLU A 605 9.14 -21.41 25.14
N ALA A 606 7.90 -21.14 24.70
CA ALA A 606 7.58 -20.98 23.28
C ALA A 606 8.27 -19.74 22.69
N MET A 607 8.27 -18.63 23.42
CA MET A 607 8.94 -17.41 22.98
C MET A 607 10.46 -17.63 22.88
N LEU A 608 11.10 -18.22 23.89
CA LEU A 608 12.55 -18.49 23.84
C LEU A 608 12.91 -19.49 22.74
N ARG A 609 12.06 -20.49 22.46
CA ARG A 609 12.21 -21.39 21.30
C ARG A 609 12.28 -20.59 20.00
N VAL A 610 11.33 -19.70 19.78
CA VAL A 610 11.29 -18.84 18.58
C VAL A 610 12.52 -17.94 18.48
N ILE A 611 12.95 -17.33 19.59
CA ILE A 611 14.18 -16.51 19.61
C ILE A 611 15.43 -17.35 19.28
N ARG A 612 15.53 -18.58 19.78
CA ARG A 612 16.62 -19.49 19.43
C ARG A 612 16.59 -19.86 17.94
N ASN A 613 15.42 -20.12 17.37
CA ASN A 613 15.28 -20.38 15.93
C ASN A 613 15.75 -19.20 15.07
N HIS A 614 15.35 -17.96 15.40
CA HIS A 614 15.86 -16.77 14.73
C HIS A 614 17.38 -16.63 14.85
N ARG A 615 17.92 -16.90 16.04
CA ARG A 615 19.37 -16.88 16.28
C ARG A 615 20.09 -17.92 15.43
N ILE A 616 19.60 -19.16 15.36
CA ILE A 616 20.15 -20.23 14.53
C ILE A 616 20.21 -19.78 13.05
N ALA A 617 19.13 -19.21 12.54
CA ALA A 617 19.10 -18.66 11.18
C ALA A 617 20.12 -17.52 10.99
N ALA A 618 20.32 -16.66 11.99
CA ALA A 618 21.25 -15.52 11.90
C ALA A 618 22.72 -15.95 11.91
N TYR A 619 23.02 -17.14 12.45
CA TYR A 619 24.32 -17.78 12.38
C TYR A 619 24.55 -18.54 11.07
N GLY A 620 23.57 -18.56 10.16
CA GLY A 620 23.67 -19.24 8.86
C GLY A 620 23.48 -20.75 8.93
N GLU A 621 22.92 -21.27 10.03
CA GLU A 621 22.78 -22.71 10.26
C GLU A 621 21.58 -23.29 9.50
N GLN A 622 21.80 -24.39 8.77
CA GLN A 622 20.75 -25.07 7.99
C GLN A 622 19.91 -26.04 8.82
N THR A 623 20.38 -26.44 10.00
CA THR A 623 19.72 -27.43 10.86
C THR A 623 19.77 -27.00 12.33
N GLY A 624 19.05 -27.72 13.19
CA GLY A 624 19.02 -27.43 14.63
C GLY A 624 17.82 -26.60 15.08
N TYR A 625 16.93 -26.22 14.16
CA TYR A 625 15.68 -25.54 14.47
C TYR A 625 14.76 -26.39 15.36
N GLU A 626 14.12 -25.75 16.33
CA GLU A 626 13.22 -26.36 17.29
C GLU A 626 11.76 -26.25 16.81
N GLN A 627 11.12 -27.39 16.59
CA GLN A 627 9.67 -27.51 16.30
C GLN A 627 9.20 -26.70 15.08
N LEU A 628 9.97 -26.75 14.00
CA LEU A 628 9.54 -26.24 12.69
C LEU A 628 9.23 -27.41 11.76
N ALA A 629 8.08 -27.40 11.10
CA ALA A 629 7.72 -28.38 10.09
C ALA A 629 8.50 -28.18 8.78
N ILE A 630 8.76 -26.92 8.42
CA ILE A 630 9.57 -26.51 7.27
C ILE A 630 10.75 -25.68 7.78
N SER A 631 11.96 -26.03 7.35
CA SER A 631 13.15 -25.25 7.71
C SER A 631 13.18 -23.93 6.92
N PRO A 632 13.50 -22.80 7.58
CA PRO A 632 13.60 -21.52 6.90
C PRO A 632 14.87 -21.43 6.05
N VAL A 633 14.98 -20.39 5.22
CA VAL A 633 16.23 -20.05 4.54
C VAL A 633 17.18 -19.34 5.53
N PRO A 634 18.35 -19.90 5.88
CA PRO A 634 19.25 -19.25 6.82
C PRO A 634 19.99 -18.05 6.18
N LEU A 635 20.65 -17.24 7.01
CA LEU A 635 21.46 -16.12 6.53
C LEU A 635 22.65 -16.61 5.71
N ASP A 636 22.78 -16.15 4.47
CA ASP A 636 23.94 -16.44 3.63
C ASP A 636 25.10 -15.50 3.97
N ILE A 637 25.94 -15.94 4.91
CA ILE A 637 27.09 -15.17 5.41
C ILE A 637 28.14 -14.96 4.31
N GLN A 638 28.32 -15.93 3.41
CA GLN A 638 29.38 -15.91 2.41
C GLN A 638 29.07 -14.99 1.24
N ALA A 639 27.79 -14.84 0.89
CA ALA A 639 27.36 -13.97 -0.20
C ALA A 639 27.41 -12.47 0.15
N CYS A 640 27.56 -12.10 1.42
CA CYS A 640 27.59 -10.70 1.82
C CYS A 640 28.94 -10.03 1.54
N PRO A 641 28.99 -8.90 0.83
CA PRO A 641 30.24 -8.16 0.63
C PRO A 641 30.73 -7.45 1.91
N ASP A 642 29.90 -7.32 2.94
CA ASP A 642 30.24 -6.69 4.22
C ASP A 642 30.22 -7.72 5.38
N PRO A 643 31.40 -8.22 5.81
CA PRO A 643 31.50 -9.15 6.92
C PRO A 643 31.09 -8.55 8.28
N LEU A 644 31.21 -7.22 8.46
CA LEU A 644 30.81 -6.57 9.70
C LEU A 644 29.30 -6.60 9.86
N LEU A 645 28.56 -6.37 8.78
CA LEU A 645 27.10 -6.47 8.76
C LEU A 645 26.62 -7.86 9.21
N MET A 646 27.23 -8.93 8.69
CA MET A 646 26.93 -10.32 9.07
C MET A 646 27.25 -10.59 10.54
N LYS A 647 28.40 -10.11 11.03
CA LYS A 647 28.77 -10.24 12.45
C LYS A 647 27.77 -9.52 13.37
N ARG A 648 27.33 -8.31 13.00
CA ARG A 648 26.36 -7.53 13.79
C ARG A 648 24.98 -8.19 13.80
N ALA A 649 24.56 -8.82 12.70
CA ALA A 649 23.34 -9.62 12.66
C ALA A 649 23.34 -10.76 13.70
N ALA A 650 24.43 -11.54 13.79
CA ALA A 650 24.55 -12.61 14.78
C ALA A 650 24.56 -12.08 16.23
N LEU A 651 25.33 -11.02 16.49
CA LEU A 651 25.45 -10.42 17.82
C LEU A 651 24.13 -9.80 18.32
N ALA A 652 23.31 -9.25 17.43
CA ALA A 652 21.99 -8.73 17.79
C ALA A 652 21.11 -9.83 18.40
N TRP A 653 21.16 -11.05 17.84
CA TRP A 653 20.39 -12.20 18.35
C TRP A 653 21.01 -12.86 19.58
N ASP A 654 22.34 -12.86 19.74
CA ASP A 654 22.98 -13.25 21.01
C ASP A 654 22.51 -12.35 22.16
N LYS A 655 22.47 -11.04 21.91
CA LYS A 655 21.99 -10.07 22.89
C LYS A 655 20.50 -10.26 23.18
N ALA A 656 19.68 -10.43 22.14
CA ALA A 656 18.25 -10.69 22.29
C ALA A 656 17.94 -11.94 23.12
N LEU A 657 18.66 -13.05 22.88
CA LEU A 657 18.47 -14.29 23.62
C LEU A 657 18.97 -14.14 25.07
N SER A 658 20.22 -13.73 25.25
CA SER A 658 20.84 -13.62 26.58
C SER A 658 20.06 -12.69 27.51
N GLN A 659 19.61 -11.52 27.03
CA GLN A 659 18.82 -10.59 27.82
C GLN A 659 17.41 -11.10 28.07
N GLY A 660 16.78 -11.76 27.09
CA GLY A 660 15.44 -12.34 27.26
C GLY A 660 15.40 -13.53 28.21
N GLU A 661 16.47 -14.33 28.29
CA GLU A 661 16.58 -15.39 29.28
C GLU A 661 16.61 -14.83 30.72
N LEU A 662 17.32 -13.70 30.92
CA LEU A 662 17.45 -13.05 32.21
C LEU A 662 16.21 -12.25 32.63
N TYR A 663 15.64 -11.46 31.71
CA TYR A 663 14.64 -10.43 32.05
C TYR A 663 13.27 -10.69 31.42
N GLY A 664 13.16 -11.64 30.50
CA GLY A 664 12.00 -11.80 29.64
C GLY A 664 11.88 -10.68 28.61
N TYR A 665 10.69 -10.53 28.01
CA TYR A 665 10.44 -9.53 26.97
C TYR A 665 9.23 -8.67 27.29
N ARG A 666 9.29 -7.40 26.90
CA ARG A 666 8.18 -6.45 27.04
C ARG A 666 7.12 -6.60 25.94
N ASN A 667 7.46 -7.23 24.81
CA ASN A 667 6.63 -7.28 23.61
C ASN A 667 6.60 -8.70 23.04
N ALA A 668 5.40 -9.22 22.74
CA ALA A 668 5.25 -10.57 22.18
C ALA A 668 5.71 -10.68 20.70
N GLN A 669 5.53 -9.61 19.93
CA GLN A 669 5.95 -9.47 18.53
C GLN A 669 6.56 -8.08 18.35
N VAL A 670 7.60 -7.93 17.54
CA VAL A 670 8.33 -6.64 17.43
C VAL A 670 8.48 -6.11 16.01
N THR A 671 8.50 -6.97 15.00
CA THR A 671 8.79 -6.58 13.60
C THR A 671 7.82 -7.17 12.59
N VAL A 672 7.58 -6.40 11.52
CA VAL A 672 6.84 -6.76 10.30
C VAL A 672 7.47 -6.04 9.11
N VAL A 673 7.24 -6.47 7.87
CA VAL A 673 7.54 -5.62 6.69
C VAL A 673 6.24 -5.23 6.00
N ALA A 674 5.82 -3.98 6.17
CA ALA A 674 4.56 -3.46 5.64
C ALA A 674 4.72 -2.93 4.20
N PRO A 675 3.61 -2.70 3.46
CA PRO A 675 3.66 -2.15 2.11
C PRO A 675 4.26 -0.74 2.03
N THR A 676 4.16 0.06 3.09
CA THR A 676 4.65 1.46 3.15
C THR A 676 4.10 2.43 2.08
N GLY A 677 3.04 2.10 1.33
CA GLY A 677 2.66 2.85 0.12
C GLY A 677 2.48 4.37 0.24
N THR A 678 1.98 4.92 1.36
CA THR A 678 1.93 6.39 1.56
C THR A 678 3.15 6.94 2.31
N ILE A 679 3.64 6.22 3.32
CA ILE A 679 4.76 6.70 4.14
C ILE A 679 6.09 6.65 3.38
N GLY A 680 6.26 5.72 2.44
CA GLY A 680 7.40 5.67 1.52
C GLY A 680 7.48 6.92 0.64
N LEU A 681 6.33 7.47 0.22
CA LEU A 681 6.31 8.75 -0.52
C LEU A 681 6.70 9.94 0.36
N VAL A 682 6.33 9.93 1.64
CA VAL A 682 6.77 10.99 2.59
C VAL A 682 8.23 10.84 2.97
N MET A 683 8.78 9.63 2.95
CA MET A 683 10.20 9.38 3.17
C MET A 683 11.06 9.51 1.89
N ASP A 684 10.46 9.89 0.75
CA ASP A 684 11.12 9.93 -0.56
C ASP A 684 11.82 8.60 -0.94
N CYS A 685 11.21 7.47 -0.58
CA CYS A 685 11.70 6.15 -0.99
C CYS A 685 11.47 5.92 -2.49
N ASP A 686 12.47 5.35 -3.18
CA ASP A 686 12.32 4.89 -4.56
C ASP A 686 11.49 3.61 -4.62
N THR A 687 11.67 2.72 -3.64
CA THR A 687 10.90 1.47 -3.50
C THR A 687 10.21 1.35 -2.14
N THR A 688 9.13 0.57 -2.09
CA THR A 688 8.24 0.48 -0.94
C THR A 688 8.46 -0.81 -0.17
N GLY A 689 8.61 -0.76 1.16
CA GLY A 689 8.82 -1.98 1.96
C GLY A 689 10.03 -2.78 1.48
N ILE A 690 9.80 -4.08 1.26
CA ILE A 690 10.76 -5.00 0.63
C ILE A 690 10.71 -4.97 -0.91
N GLU A 691 9.73 -4.30 -1.51
CA GLU A 691 9.51 -4.33 -2.96
C GLU A 691 10.74 -3.86 -3.76
N PRO A 692 11.02 -4.49 -4.92
CA PRO A 692 11.92 -3.89 -5.90
C PRO A 692 11.23 -2.69 -6.55
N ASP A 693 11.95 -2.01 -7.43
CA ASP A 693 11.30 -0.96 -8.21
C ASP A 693 10.30 -1.57 -9.20
N PHE A 694 9.14 -0.94 -9.36
CA PHE A 694 8.12 -1.36 -10.31
C PHE A 694 8.49 -0.98 -11.74
N ALA A 695 9.05 0.22 -11.93
CA ALA A 695 9.50 0.74 -13.22
C ALA A 695 10.49 1.89 -13.02
N LEU A 696 11.50 1.99 -13.89
CA LEU A 696 12.54 3.02 -13.85
C LEU A 696 12.00 4.45 -14.07
N VAL A 697 10.97 4.57 -14.90
CA VAL A 697 10.27 5.83 -15.19
C VAL A 697 8.80 5.63 -14.86
N LYS A 698 8.30 6.37 -13.87
CA LYS A 698 6.93 6.27 -13.38
C LYS A 698 6.16 7.50 -13.79
N PHE A 699 4.87 7.33 -14.02
CA PHE A 699 3.98 8.45 -14.28
C PHE A 699 2.84 8.45 -13.29
N LYS A 700 2.75 9.52 -12.51
CA LYS A 700 1.70 9.69 -11.54
C LYS A 700 0.60 10.55 -12.14
N LYS A 701 -0.59 9.98 -12.28
CA LYS A 701 -1.80 10.76 -12.60
C LYS A 701 -2.04 11.75 -11.47
N LEU A 702 -2.07 13.04 -11.80
CA LEU A 702 -2.35 14.07 -10.80
C LEU A 702 -3.85 14.08 -10.51
N ALA A 703 -4.19 14.42 -9.26
CA ALA A 703 -5.58 14.59 -8.86
C ALA A 703 -6.14 15.77 -9.65
N GLY A 704 -6.91 15.42 -10.67
CA GLY A 704 -7.48 16.32 -11.65
C GLY A 704 -6.74 16.46 -12.98
N GLY A 705 -6.17 15.37 -13.48
CA GLY A 705 -5.79 15.26 -14.88
C GLY A 705 -4.36 15.70 -15.16
N GLY A 706 -3.79 15.15 -16.23
CA GLY A 706 -2.36 15.23 -16.50
C GLY A 706 -1.53 14.23 -15.67
N TYR A 707 -0.24 14.17 -15.97
CA TYR A 707 0.68 13.21 -15.38
C TYR A 707 2.01 13.86 -15.02
N LEU A 708 2.55 13.48 -13.86
CA LEU A 708 3.89 13.82 -13.42
C LEU A 708 4.83 12.65 -13.74
N LYS A 709 5.84 12.90 -14.55
CA LYS A 709 6.94 11.96 -14.80
C LYS A 709 7.90 11.98 -13.62
N ILE A 710 8.15 10.82 -13.03
CA ILE A 710 9.07 10.61 -11.90
C ILE A 710 10.14 9.65 -12.39
N VAL A 711 11.41 10.08 -12.29
CA VAL A 711 12.57 9.27 -12.64
C VAL A 711 13.14 8.67 -11.36
N ASN A 712 13.49 7.39 -11.39
CA ASN A 712 14.12 6.71 -10.27
C ASN A 712 15.48 7.36 -9.94
N ARG A 713 15.66 7.78 -8.68
CA ARG A 713 16.87 8.49 -8.21
C ARG A 713 18.04 7.54 -7.94
N ALA A 714 17.76 6.26 -7.75
CA ALA A 714 18.75 5.21 -7.54
C ALA A 714 19.53 4.87 -8.82
N VAL A 715 19.01 5.16 -10.02
CA VAL A 715 19.69 4.86 -11.29
C VAL A 715 21.04 5.57 -11.40
N PRO A 716 21.13 6.91 -11.34
CA PRO A 716 22.42 7.60 -11.40
C PRO A 716 23.37 7.17 -10.27
N GLU A 717 22.88 6.97 -9.05
CA GLU A 717 23.72 6.49 -7.94
C GLU A 717 24.28 5.08 -8.17
N GLY A 718 23.46 4.18 -8.72
CA GLY A 718 23.87 2.83 -9.09
C GLY A 718 24.92 2.85 -10.19
N LEU A 719 24.77 3.72 -11.19
CA LEU A 719 25.76 3.89 -12.24
C LEU A 719 27.09 4.45 -11.69
N ARG A 720 27.05 5.40 -10.75
CA ARG A 720 28.26 5.87 -10.05
C ARG A 720 28.94 4.74 -9.29
N ALA A 721 28.16 3.93 -8.56
CA ALA A 721 28.68 2.78 -7.81
C ALA A 721 29.35 1.73 -8.72
N LEU A 722 28.84 1.57 -9.95
CA LEU A 722 29.40 0.70 -10.98
C LEU A 722 30.59 1.31 -11.75
N GLY A 723 30.98 2.55 -11.43
CA GLY A 723 32.17 3.23 -11.97
C GLY A 723 31.96 3.99 -13.28
N TYR A 724 30.73 4.32 -13.66
CA TYR A 724 30.45 5.17 -14.83
C TYR A 724 30.78 6.64 -14.54
N ARG A 725 31.23 7.37 -15.58
CA ARG A 725 31.56 8.80 -15.51
C ARG A 725 30.30 9.65 -15.67
N GLU A 726 30.26 10.85 -15.09
CA GLU A 726 29.06 11.71 -15.12
C GLU A 726 28.49 11.98 -16.53
N HIS A 727 29.32 12.09 -17.57
CA HIS A 727 28.81 12.25 -18.94
C HIS A 727 28.18 10.96 -19.50
N GLU A 728 28.69 9.78 -19.12
CA GLU A 728 28.10 8.49 -19.51
C GLU A 728 26.75 8.32 -18.81
N ILE A 729 26.69 8.70 -17.52
CA ILE A 729 25.46 8.71 -16.74
C ILE A 729 24.42 9.62 -17.38
N ALA A 730 24.77 10.86 -17.72
CA ALA A 730 23.86 11.80 -18.35
C ALA A 730 23.28 11.28 -19.68
N GLU A 731 24.09 10.60 -20.50
CA GLU A 731 23.63 9.99 -21.76
C GLU A 731 22.72 8.78 -21.52
N ILE A 732 23.01 7.95 -20.51
CA ILE A 732 22.16 6.82 -20.10
C ILE A 732 20.81 7.34 -19.56
N GLU A 733 20.82 8.38 -18.73
CA GLU A 733 19.60 9.01 -18.21
C GLU A 733 18.78 9.64 -19.33
N ALA A 734 19.43 10.37 -20.24
CA ALA A 734 18.76 10.97 -21.40
C ALA A 734 18.12 9.91 -22.30
N TYR A 735 18.74 8.74 -22.47
CA TYR A 735 18.13 7.62 -23.19
C TYR A 735 16.84 7.12 -22.51
N ALA A 736 16.84 6.95 -21.19
CA ALA A 736 15.67 6.45 -20.47
C ALA A 736 14.53 7.49 -20.34
N VAL A 737 14.89 8.74 -20.05
CA VAL A 737 13.94 9.83 -19.74
C VAL A 737 13.55 10.61 -20.99
N GLY A 738 14.39 10.63 -22.02
CA GLY A 738 14.20 11.47 -23.19
C GLY A 738 14.53 12.94 -22.91
N HIS A 739 14.71 13.69 -23.99
CA HIS A 739 15.11 15.09 -23.97
C HIS A 739 13.95 16.07 -23.77
N ALA A 740 12.70 15.58 -23.74
CA ALA A 740 11.48 16.38 -23.65
C ALA A 740 11.37 17.49 -24.73
N SER A 741 12.10 17.35 -25.85
CA SER A 741 12.13 18.31 -26.95
C SER A 741 12.31 17.60 -28.29
N LEU A 742 11.75 18.19 -29.36
CA LEU A 742 11.96 17.73 -30.74
C LEU A 742 13.28 18.23 -31.34
N ALA A 743 14.02 19.07 -30.61
CA ALA A 743 15.33 19.56 -31.04
C ALA A 743 16.30 18.40 -31.27
N ASN A 744 16.80 18.27 -32.50
CA ASN A 744 17.68 17.17 -32.94
C ASN A 744 17.05 15.77 -32.91
N ALA A 745 15.72 15.66 -32.75
CA ALA A 745 15.04 14.38 -32.82
C ALA A 745 15.17 13.76 -34.23
N PRO A 746 15.45 12.46 -34.34
CA PRO A 746 15.54 11.78 -35.63
C PRO A 746 14.14 11.63 -36.27
N GLY A 747 14.03 11.88 -37.57
CA GLY A 747 12.77 11.78 -38.30
C GLY A 747 11.84 12.96 -38.03
N VAL A 748 11.03 12.89 -36.97
CA VAL A 748 10.10 13.97 -36.59
C VAL A 748 10.84 15.00 -35.74
N ASN A 749 11.10 16.18 -36.29
CA ASN A 749 11.69 17.31 -35.58
C ASN A 749 11.10 18.66 -36.03
N SER A 750 11.51 19.76 -35.38
CA SER A 750 10.97 21.09 -35.66
C SER A 750 11.18 21.52 -37.12
N ALA A 751 12.29 21.12 -37.76
CA ALA A 751 12.57 21.43 -39.16
C ALA A 751 11.70 20.60 -40.12
N SER A 752 11.54 19.30 -39.87
CA SER A 752 10.68 18.43 -40.70
C SER A 752 9.20 18.80 -40.58
N LEU A 753 8.75 19.22 -39.40
CA LEU A 753 7.39 19.68 -39.16
C LEU A 753 7.13 21.05 -39.81
N ALA A 754 8.08 21.98 -39.74
CA ALA A 754 8.00 23.25 -40.45
C ALA A 754 7.85 23.05 -41.97
N ALA A 755 8.62 22.11 -42.55
CA ALA A 755 8.49 21.74 -43.96
C ALA A 755 7.11 21.15 -44.33
N LYS A 756 6.38 20.63 -43.34
CA LYS A 756 5.00 20.13 -43.50
C LYS A 756 3.92 21.16 -43.10
N GLY A 757 4.29 22.43 -42.96
CA GLY A 757 3.35 23.54 -42.77
C GLY A 757 3.07 23.94 -41.31
N PHE A 758 3.84 23.45 -40.34
CA PHE A 758 3.75 23.92 -38.96
C PHE A 758 4.33 25.33 -38.81
N THR A 759 3.56 26.25 -38.23
CA THR A 759 4.03 27.60 -37.91
C THR A 759 4.85 27.60 -36.61
N ALA A 760 5.65 28.65 -36.40
CA ALA A 760 6.44 28.81 -35.17
C ALA A 760 5.56 28.76 -33.90
N GLU A 761 4.37 29.34 -33.94
CA GLU A 761 3.39 29.30 -32.85
C GLU A 761 2.96 27.86 -32.52
N LYS A 762 2.66 27.04 -33.54
CA LYS A 762 2.24 25.65 -33.33
C LYS A 762 3.39 24.75 -32.88
N LEU A 763 4.60 25.00 -33.37
CA LEU A 763 5.79 24.32 -32.86
C LEU A 763 6.04 24.64 -31.39
N ALA A 764 5.89 25.91 -30.98
CA ALA A 764 6.02 26.29 -29.57
C ALA A 764 4.94 25.62 -28.68
N ALA A 765 3.70 25.51 -29.18
CA ALA A 765 2.63 24.80 -28.47
C ALA A 765 2.93 23.29 -28.31
N VAL A 766 3.51 22.66 -29.34
CA VAL A 766 3.97 21.27 -29.26
C VAL A 766 5.09 21.13 -28.24
N GLU A 767 6.17 21.92 -28.36
CA GLU A 767 7.31 21.89 -27.43
C GLU A 767 6.88 22.08 -25.97
N ALA A 768 5.93 22.98 -25.70
CA ALA A 768 5.41 23.20 -24.35
C ALA A 768 4.67 21.98 -23.76
N ALA A 769 4.12 21.10 -24.59
CA ALA A 769 3.35 19.93 -24.16
C ALA A 769 4.21 18.66 -24.00
N LEU A 770 5.35 18.57 -24.70
CA LEU A 770 6.25 17.39 -24.70
C LEU A 770 6.73 16.93 -23.31
N PRO A 771 7.05 17.80 -22.34
CA PRO A 771 7.54 17.35 -21.02
C PRO A 771 6.56 16.44 -20.27
N SER A 772 5.26 16.56 -20.58
CA SER A 772 4.19 15.76 -19.97
C SER A 772 3.74 14.56 -20.83
N ALA A 773 4.34 14.40 -22.02
CA ALA A 773 3.93 13.40 -23.00
C ALA A 773 4.59 12.04 -22.77
N PHE A 774 3.79 10.99 -22.89
CA PHE A 774 4.22 9.59 -22.85
C PHE A 774 4.56 9.04 -24.23
N ASP A 775 3.81 9.52 -25.20
CA ASP A 775 3.98 9.24 -26.61
C ASP A 775 3.75 10.56 -27.34
N ILE A 776 4.68 10.91 -28.23
CA ILE A 776 4.62 12.17 -28.98
C ILE A 776 3.30 12.31 -29.75
N LYS A 777 2.67 11.20 -30.17
CA LYS A 777 1.38 11.21 -30.86
C LYS A 777 0.29 11.90 -30.05
N PHE A 778 0.33 11.78 -28.73
CA PHE A 778 -0.65 12.42 -27.85
C PHE A 778 -0.51 13.93 -27.82
N VAL A 779 0.60 14.50 -28.28
CA VAL A 779 0.77 15.95 -28.40
C VAL A 779 0.19 16.48 -29.71
N PHE A 780 0.19 15.67 -30.77
CA PHE A 780 -0.32 16.01 -32.09
C PHE A 780 -1.83 15.80 -32.20
N ASN A 781 -2.60 16.56 -31.41
CA ASN A 781 -4.06 16.46 -31.33
C ASN A 781 -4.77 17.82 -31.54
N LYS A 782 -6.11 17.80 -31.63
CA LYS A 782 -6.93 19.01 -31.87
C LYS A 782 -6.92 20.03 -30.73
N TRP A 783 -6.63 19.61 -29.50
CA TRP A 783 -6.54 20.48 -28.33
C TRP A 783 -5.22 21.25 -28.28
N THR A 784 -4.11 20.62 -28.65
CA THR A 784 -2.81 21.28 -28.72
C THR A 784 -2.68 22.18 -29.95
N LEU A 785 -3.15 21.71 -31.11
CA LEU A 785 -2.91 22.38 -32.40
C LEU A 785 -4.07 23.26 -32.86
N GLY A 786 -5.29 23.00 -32.39
CA GLY A 786 -6.52 23.67 -32.81
C GLY A 786 -7.15 23.01 -34.04
N ALA A 787 -8.47 22.81 -34.02
CA ALA A 787 -9.22 22.15 -35.10
C ALA A 787 -9.10 22.90 -36.44
N ASP A 788 -9.07 24.23 -36.42
CA ASP A 788 -8.95 25.06 -37.63
C ASP A 788 -7.61 24.85 -38.35
N PHE A 789 -6.52 24.73 -37.59
CA PHE A 789 -5.20 24.45 -38.15
C PHE A 789 -5.15 23.05 -38.77
N LEU A 790 -5.70 22.04 -38.08
CA LEU A 790 -5.75 20.66 -38.59
C LEU A 790 -6.56 20.56 -39.90
N THR A 791 -7.74 21.17 -39.94
CA THR A 791 -8.63 21.10 -41.11
C THR A 791 -8.19 21.99 -42.27
N SER A 792 -7.80 23.23 -41.99
CA SER A 792 -7.53 24.23 -43.03
C SER A 792 -6.10 24.18 -43.56
N ALA A 793 -5.11 24.05 -42.67
CA ALA A 793 -3.70 24.05 -43.07
C ALA A 793 -3.19 22.64 -43.39
N LEU A 794 -3.51 21.66 -42.53
CA LEU A 794 -3.03 20.28 -42.69
C LEU A 794 -4.00 19.37 -43.45
N LYS A 795 -5.19 19.88 -43.83
CA LYS A 795 -6.21 19.16 -44.62
C LYS A 795 -6.69 17.84 -43.99
N VAL A 796 -6.72 17.78 -42.66
CA VAL A 796 -7.26 16.64 -41.91
C VAL A 796 -8.79 16.61 -42.06
N PRO A 797 -9.38 15.48 -42.48
CA PRO A 797 -10.84 15.33 -42.57
C PRO A 797 -11.53 15.55 -41.21
N VAL A 798 -12.69 16.21 -41.21
CA VAL A 798 -13.41 16.57 -39.97
C VAL A 798 -13.86 15.34 -39.18
N ASP A 799 -14.25 14.27 -39.87
CA ASP A 799 -14.62 12.98 -39.29
C ASP A 799 -13.43 12.28 -38.61
N ALA A 800 -12.21 12.47 -39.12
CA ALA A 800 -11.00 11.93 -38.50
C ALA A 800 -10.63 12.63 -37.17
N LEU A 801 -11.10 13.86 -36.92
CA LEU A 801 -10.85 14.59 -35.68
C LEU A 801 -11.63 14.05 -34.47
N GLU A 802 -12.65 13.23 -34.70
CA GLU A 802 -13.42 12.54 -33.67
C GLU A 802 -13.04 11.06 -33.55
N ASP A 803 -12.20 10.54 -34.45
CA ASP A 803 -11.66 9.18 -34.36
C ASP A 803 -10.50 9.12 -33.36
N ARG A 804 -10.69 8.35 -32.28
CA ARG A 804 -9.67 8.15 -31.24
C ARG A 804 -8.46 7.35 -31.73
N ASN A 805 -8.55 6.69 -32.88
CA ASN A 805 -7.47 5.90 -33.47
C ASN A 805 -6.70 6.67 -34.57
N PHE A 806 -7.08 7.91 -34.85
CA PHE A 806 -6.40 8.72 -35.87
C PHE A 806 -5.00 9.16 -35.39
N ASP A 807 -3.98 8.90 -36.22
CA ASP A 807 -2.59 9.28 -35.97
C ASP A 807 -2.18 10.37 -36.97
N LEU A 808 -2.07 11.62 -36.47
CA LEU A 808 -1.74 12.78 -37.30
C LEU A 808 -0.36 12.65 -37.95
N LEU A 809 0.62 12.06 -37.26
CA LEU A 809 1.98 11.95 -37.80
C LEU A 809 2.03 10.98 -38.99
N ILE A 810 1.29 9.88 -38.91
CA ILE A 810 1.12 8.96 -40.05
C ILE A 810 0.39 9.66 -41.21
N HIS A 811 -0.66 10.42 -40.93
CA HIS A 811 -1.38 11.19 -41.95
C HIS A 811 -0.48 12.21 -42.66
N LEU A 812 0.44 12.82 -41.93
CA LEU A 812 1.46 13.74 -42.46
C LEU A 812 2.57 13.04 -43.25
N GLY A 813 2.55 11.71 -43.36
CA GLY A 813 3.47 10.92 -44.16
C GLY A 813 4.77 10.55 -43.46
N TYR A 814 4.83 10.62 -42.13
CA TYR A 814 5.93 10.01 -41.38
C TYR A 814 5.75 8.49 -41.31
N SER A 815 6.84 7.74 -41.42
CA SER A 815 6.84 6.30 -41.21
C SER A 815 6.72 5.98 -39.71
N LYS A 816 6.26 4.76 -39.39
CA LYS A 816 6.22 4.27 -38.00
C LYS A 816 7.61 4.30 -37.34
N SER A 817 8.68 4.03 -38.10
CA SER A 817 10.06 4.06 -37.61
C SER A 817 10.54 5.47 -37.28
N GLU A 818 10.19 6.48 -38.08
CA GLU A 818 10.56 7.88 -37.78
C GLU A 818 9.83 8.39 -36.54
N ILE A 819 8.55 8.04 -36.40
CA ILE A 819 7.76 8.40 -35.22
C ILE A 819 8.34 7.72 -33.98
N GLU A 820 8.69 6.43 -34.05
CA GLU A 820 9.28 5.73 -32.92
C GLU A 820 10.63 6.31 -32.52
N ALA A 821 11.50 6.60 -33.48
CA ALA A 821 12.81 7.17 -33.19
C ALA A 821 12.71 8.56 -32.54
N ALA A 822 11.81 9.42 -33.05
CA ALA A 822 11.51 10.70 -32.41
C ALA A 822 10.89 10.51 -31.03
N ASN A 823 10.01 9.52 -30.87
CA ASN A 823 9.37 9.22 -29.59
C ASN A 823 10.40 8.80 -28.53
N THR A 824 11.33 7.91 -28.88
CA THR A 824 12.42 7.51 -27.98
C THR A 824 13.30 8.70 -27.62
N HIS A 825 13.61 9.59 -28.57
CA HIS A 825 14.39 10.79 -28.27
C HIS A 825 13.65 11.75 -27.32
N VAL A 826 12.36 12.01 -27.56
CA VAL A 826 11.59 13.01 -26.82
C VAL A 826 11.10 12.46 -25.47
N CYS A 827 10.45 11.30 -25.48
CA CYS A 827 9.78 10.70 -24.33
C CYS A 827 10.66 9.67 -23.59
N GLY A 828 11.78 9.26 -24.18
CA GLY A 828 12.70 8.28 -23.64
C GLY A 828 12.32 6.84 -24.01
N ALA A 829 13.29 5.93 -23.94
CA ALA A 829 13.05 4.49 -24.06
C ALA A 829 12.31 3.92 -22.84
N MET A 830 12.33 4.63 -21.70
CA MET A 830 11.81 4.22 -20.38
C MET A 830 12.48 2.96 -19.81
N THR A 831 13.49 2.42 -20.50
CA THR A 831 14.35 1.32 -20.07
C THR A 831 15.81 1.75 -20.20
N LEU A 832 16.71 1.05 -19.50
CA LEU A 832 18.15 1.16 -19.69
C LEU A 832 18.69 0.15 -20.70
N GLU A 833 17.88 -0.82 -21.14
CA GLU A 833 18.30 -1.79 -22.15
C GLU A 833 18.65 -1.10 -23.46
N GLY A 834 19.90 -1.28 -23.90
CA GLY A 834 20.42 -0.65 -25.11
C GLY A 834 20.83 0.82 -24.94
N ALA A 835 20.84 1.34 -23.70
CA ALA A 835 21.35 2.68 -23.43
C ALA A 835 22.82 2.79 -23.87
N PRO A 836 23.25 3.95 -24.41
CA PRO A 836 24.65 4.20 -24.73
C PRO A 836 25.54 3.96 -23.50
N PHE A 837 26.76 3.46 -23.69
CA PHE A 837 27.76 3.18 -22.64
C PHE A 837 27.42 2.07 -21.63
N LEU A 838 26.13 1.81 -21.35
CA LEU A 838 25.74 0.81 -20.37
C LEU A 838 26.14 -0.61 -20.81
N LYS A 839 26.95 -1.26 -19.99
CA LYS A 839 27.42 -2.61 -20.22
C LYS A 839 26.32 -3.65 -19.92
N PRO A 840 26.13 -4.69 -20.76
CA PRO A 840 25.12 -5.71 -20.54
C PRO A 840 25.21 -6.44 -19.19
N GLU A 841 26.41 -6.65 -18.65
CA GLU A 841 26.61 -7.28 -17.34
C GLU A 841 26.02 -6.47 -16.17
N HIS A 842 25.77 -5.18 -16.36
CA HIS A 842 25.18 -4.30 -15.34
C HIS A 842 23.66 -4.19 -15.44
N TYR A 843 23.02 -4.78 -16.45
CA TYR A 843 21.56 -4.68 -16.63
C TYR A 843 20.77 -5.20 -15.42
N ALA A 844 21.23 -6.30 -14.81
CA ALA A 844 20.54 -6.92 -13.68
C ALA A 844 20.41 -6.02 -12.44
N VAL A 845 21.27 -4.99 -12.30
CA VAL A 845 21.18 -3.99 -11.23
C VAL A 845 19.91 -3.16 -11.34
N PHE A 846 19.42 -2.96 -12.56
CA PHE A 846 18.32 -2.07 -12.90
C PHE A 846 17.05 -2.81 -13.33
N ASP A 847 17.01 -4.15 -13.17
CA ASP A 847 15.81 -4.92 -13.45
C ASP A 847 14.70 -4.53 -12.46
N CYS A 848 13.50 -4.26 -12.99
CA CYS A 848 12.31 -3.92 -12.22
C CYS A 848 11.35 -5.11 -12.13
N ALA A 849 10.28 -4.96 -11.33
CA ALA A 849 9.22 -5.95 -11.22
C ALA A 849 8.48 -6.24 -12.53
N ASN A 850 8.54 -5.32 -13.50
CA ASN A 850 7.95 -5.47 -14.83
C ASN A 850 8.90 -4.99 -15.92
N PRO A 851 8.72 -5.46 -17.18
CA PRO A 851 9.39 -4.91 -18.34
C PRO A 851 9.17 -3.39 -18.41
N CYS A 852 10.26 -2.65 -18.52
CA CYS A 852 10.23 -1.20 -18.56
C CYS A 852 10.15 -0.69 -20.00
N GLY A 853 9.27 0.28 -20.25
CA GLY A 853 9.09 0.87 -21.58
C GLY A 853 8.57 -0.09 -22.64
N ARG A 854 8.57 0.36 -23.90
CA ARG A 854 8.02 -0.40 -25.03
C ARG A 854 8.99 -1.44 -25.58
N THR A 855 10.29 -1.25 -25.37
CA THR A 855 11.36 -2.08 -25.93
C THR A 855 12.07 -2.94 -24.90
N GLY A 856 11.85 -2.69 -23.60
CA GLY A 856 12.43 -3.49 -22.53
C GLY A 856 11.89 -4.91 -22.52
N LYS A 857 12.75 -5.85 -22.18
CA LYS A 857 12.47 -7.29 -22.13
C LYS A 857 12.84 -7.90 -20.78
N ARG A 858 13.68 -7.23 -20.00
CA ARG A 858 14.14 -7.73 -18.69
C ARG A 858 13.20 -7.31 -17.57
N TYR A 859 13.05 -8.21 -16.61
CA TYR A 859 12.29 -8.02 -15.38
C TYR A 859 12.73 -9.08 -14.37
N LEU A 860 12.42 -8.83 -13.10
CA LEU A 860 12.67 -9.74 -12.00
C LEU A 860 11.78 -10.98 -12.12
N SER A 861 12.37 -12.16 -12.00
CA SER A 861 11.63 -13.42 -12.06
C SER A 861 10.69 -13.62 -10.87
N VAL A 862 9.66 -14.45 -11.02
CA VAL A 862 8.77 -14.90 -9.94
C VAL A 862 9.59 -15.43 -8.76
N ASP A 863 10.56 -16.30 -9.03
CA ASP A 863 11.51 -16.86 -8.05
C ASP A 863 12.29 -15.78 -7.31
N SER A 864 12.74 -14.72 -7.98
CA SER A 864 13.53 -13.65 -7.35
C SER A 864 12.75 -12.93 -6.26
N HIS A 865 11.46 -12.67 -6.49
CA HIS A 865 10.58 -12.07 -5.50
C HIS A 865 10.41 -12.98 -4.27
N ILE A 866 10.19 -14.27 -4.50
CA ILE A 866 9.97 -15.26 -3.44
C ILE A 866 11.25 -15.46 -2.63
N ARG A 867 12.40 -15.61 -3.29
CA ARG A 867 13.70 -15.80 -2.63
C ARG A 867 14.15 -14.58 -1.84
N MET A 868 13.79 -13.37 -2.29
CA MET A 868 14.03 -12.17 -1.48
C MET A 868 13.19 -12.16 -0.21
N MET A 869 11.90 -12.52 -0.29
CA MET A 869 11.08 -12.70 0.92
C MET A 869 11.70 -13.75 1.84
N ALA A 870 12.10 -14.90 1.29
CA ALA A 870 12.61 -16.02 2.07
C ALA A 870 13.93 -15.69 2.76
N ALA A 871 14.76 -14.81 2.18
CA ALA A 871 15.98 -14.32 2.82
C ALA A 871 15.71 -13.40 4.03
N ALA A 872 14.54 -12.75 4.09
CA ALA A 872 14.18 -11.80 5.14
C ALA A 872 13.25 -12.40 6.22
N GLN A 873 12.27 -13.22 5.83
CA GLN A 873 11.23 -13.77 6.69
C GLN A 873 11.73 -14.51 7.95
N PRO A 874 12.83 -15.30 7.93
CA PRO A 874 13.39 -15.94 9.12
C PRO A 874 13.84 -14.95 10.20
N PHE A 875 13.85 -13.66 9.91
CA PHE A 875 14.24 -12.59 10.82
C PHE A 875 13.09 -11.62 11.10
N ILE A 876 11.86 -11.91 10.68
CA ILE A 876 10.68 -11.08 10.92
C ILE A 876 9.72 -11.87 11.82
N THR A 877 9.24 -11.23 12.89
CA THR A 877 8.42 -11.93 13.91
C THR A 877 6.93 -11.96 13.60
N GLY A 878 6.46 -11.00 12.78
CA GLY A 878 5.19 -11.12 12.08
C GLY A 878 5.44 -11.70 10.70
N ALA A 879 4.99 -11.01 9.67
CA ALA A 879 5.14 -11.42 8.28
C ALA A 879 5.54 -10.25 7.37
N ILE A 880 5.71 -10.56 6.10
CA ILE A 880 6.09 -9.63 5.04
C ILE A 880 4.91 -9.44 4.10
N SER A 881 4.51 -8.18 3.88
CA SER A 881 3.65 -7.83 2.77
C SER A 881 4.48 -7.71 1.50
N LYS A 882 4.25 -8.59 0.53
CA LYS A 882 4.93 -8.60 -0.76
C LYS A 882 3.98 -9.04 -1.86
N THR A 883 4.04 -8.36 -2.99
CA THR A 883 3.42 -8.81 -4.24
C THR A 883 4.41 -9.66 -5.04
N ILE A 884 4.02 -10.86 -5.47
CA ILE A 884 4.81 -11.63 -6.46
C ILE A 884 4.36 -11.14 -7.84
N ASN A 885 5.15 -10.25 -8.46
CA ASN A 885 4.81 -9.74 -9.78
C ASN A 885 5.03 -10.81 -10.85
N MET A 886 4.10 -10.90 -11.79
CA MET A 886 4.13 -11.84 -12.89
C MET A 886 3.88 -11.08 -14.21
N PRO A 887 4.56 -11.46 -15.30
CA PRO A 887 4.32 -10.87 -16.62
C PRO A 887 2.96 -11.32 -17.19
N ASN A 888 2.47 -10.61 -18.21
CA ASN A 888 1.17 -10.90 -18.84
C ASN A 888 1.10 -12.26 -19.56
N ASP A 889 2.24 -12.89 -19.83
CA ASP A 889 2.36 -14.23 -20.42
C ASP A 889 2.53 -15.34 -19.37
N ALA A 890 2.49 -15.00 -18.07
CA ALA A 890 2.46 -15.98 -17.00
C ALA A 890 1.24 -16.90 -17.11
N THR A 891 1.44 -18.15 -16.75
CA THR A 891 0.43 -19.20 -16.81
C THR A 891 -0.20 -19.44 -15.44
N VAL A 892 -1.30 -20.21 -15.41
CA VAL A 892 -1.92 -20.67 -14.17
C VAL A 892 -0.93 -21.51 -13.34
N GLU A 893 -0.13 -22.35 -14.01
CA GLU A 893 0.90 -23.17 -13.37
C GLU A 893 1.96 -22.31 -12.67
N ASP A 894 2.35 -21.16 -13.25
CA ASP A 894 3.31 -20.26 -12.61
C ASP A 894 2.77 -19.71 -11.26
N CYS A 895 1.47 -19.42 -11.16
CA CYS A 895 0.84 -19.02 -9.89
C CYS A 895 0.87 -20.14 -8.86
N GLU A 896 0.56 -21.37 -9.26
CA GLU A 896 0.60 -22.54 -8.37
C GLU A 896 2.02 -22.84 -7.88
N GLN A 897 3.01 -22.82 -8.78
CA GLN A 897 4.40 -23.04 -8.42
C GLN A 897 4.94 -21.93 -7.53
N ALA A 898 4.52 -20.68 -7.71
CA ALA A 898 4.89 -19.58 -6.82
C ALA A 898 4.43 -19.85 -5.37
N TYR A 899 3.20 -20.34 -5.18
CA TYR A 899 2.69 -20.71 -3.86
C TYR A 899 3.42 -21.92 -3.27
N LEU A 900 3.66 -22.98 -4.06
CA LEU A 900 4.40 -24.15 -3.59
C LEU A 900 5.86 -23.83 -3.25
N LEU A 901 6.53 -22.99 -4.05
CA LEU A 901 7.88 -22.52 -3.75
C LEU A 901 7.91 -21.71 -2.45
N SER A 902 6.92 -20.84 -2.25
CA SER A 902 6.79 -20.06 -1.01
C SER A 902 6.66 -20.96 0.22
N TRP A 903 5.79 -21.98 0.16
CA TRP A 903 5.66 -22.98 1.21
C TRP A 903 6.98 -23.72 1.49
N ARG A 904 7.65 -24.21 0.44
CA ARG A 904 8.91 -24.98 0.55
C ARG A 904 10.07 -24.16 1.13
N LEU A 905 10.00 -22.84 1.05
CA LEU A 905 10.98 -21.92 1.62
C LEU A 905 10.61 -21.42 3.03
N GLY A 906 9.50 -21.91 3.60
CA GLY A 906 9.08 -21.58 4.96
C GLY A 906 8.59 -20.14 5.12
N LEU A 907 7.95 -19.59 4.08
CA LEU A 907 7.34 -18.25 4.11
C LEU A 907 6.04 -18.18 4.91
#